data_AF-A0A524EGU1-F1
#
_entry.id   AF-A0A524EGU1-F1
#
_cell.length_a   1.000
_cell.length_b   1.000
_cell.length_c   1.000
_cell.angle_alpha   90.00
_cell.angle_beta   90.00
_cell.angle_gamma   90.00
#
_symmetry.space_group_name_H-M   'P 1'
#
loop_
_entity.id
_entity.type
_entity.pdbx_description
1 polymer ?
#
loop_
_entity_poly.entity_id
_entity_poly.type
_entity_poly.pdbx_seq_one_letter_code
_entity_poly.pdbx_strand_id
1 'polypeptide(L)'
;MTQKLKNRVVEISFLLFLFFIIILIIVMPYFTGYQRVINVAKDSYVSEHTPNANHGSEQYLLVGKYGDGTVYTYYYFNISSHSSEWKKAWIHVIYYYGTNLIDIGVNHTYNNWEETTITWHNRPESIKYKGHILCDGFDFRIPVDLDEIIDGGLSICLYGKQEGEEGYIQGYSKEGASYDSQMAWIELTYAGYDPDTSWIVMGVLILVVSIIGLIVLALLISRHSKPIRVKPKHKHITLPPDFNWDENADAIHKKIAPAAQMNPIEMMARYYPKSVPTLEKEINHYITLKLEYGRTFIYVNGKRFVQCIRLVLNIQKNEIPLYDEIESIDEAAEVYQNHIYQNRIVRGLMAAPVPDQSHNITPEQEFWGHCSNLQAWVENNYDTRILMSNISFPLLRELSKAGDPVARRVYKEEIALRLESGYRSVVQYILAQGYLGEFSSDEFETMLDSTDLIQKLSSDLKVLSSLLNSCIRKFPTLIEKIIIQVLNLPSSENILLSMIRRDISYSQLPGFIKDYSMLRISQFLINMKNILESYLKKVDENKQESILNCVKAINEQLSKYEKIYHLSKKRSYLDRSPIFQKPIIKNLPLEQFETDKVKAKTFKAKYKISSRCRFCGKMIPKDKDFCEWCGHKKSDDDDRGDFFPFLFIFKPPGGGGSMKAVALVHSKEKAL
;
A
#
# COMPACT_ATOMS: atom_id res chain seq x y z
N MET A 1 -9.66 -53.39 -33.51
CA MET A 1 -9.73 -53.45 -32.04
C MET A 1 -11.18 -53.77 -31.67
N THR A 2 -11.46 -54.90 -31.00
CA THR A 2 -12.85 -55.28 -30.66
C THR A 2 -13.41 -54.36 -29.57
N GLN A 3 -14.71 -54.06 -29.61
CA GLN A 3 -15.37 -53.16 -28.64
C GLN A 3 -15.11 -53.56 -27.19
N LYS A 4 -15.05 -54.87 -26.92
CA LYS A 4 -14.72 -55.45 -25.61
C LYS A 4 -13.31 -55.05 -25.11
N LEU A 5 -12.37 -54.83 -26.03
CA LEU A 5 -11.02 -54.40 -25.68
C LEU A 5 -10.95 -52.89 -25.39
N LYS A 6 -11.69 -52.08 -26.15
CA LYS A 6 -11.82 -50.64 -25.85
C LYS A 6 -12.37 -50.44 -24.45
N ASN A 7 -13.41 -51.19 -24.08
CA ASN A 7 -14.02 -51.11 -22.75
C ASN A 7 -13.03 -51.50 -21.63
N ARG A 8 -12.23 -52.57 -21.83
CA ARG A 8 -11.21 -52.96 -20.83
C ARG A 8 -10.06 -51.97 -20.69
N VAL A 9 -9.66 -51.30 -21.77
CA VAL A 9 -8.64 -50.24 -21.69
C VAL A 9 -9.19 -49.05 -20.92
N VAL A 10 -10.44 -48.66 -21.15
CA VAL A 10 -11.09 -47.57 -20.41
C VAL A 10 -11.23 -47.90 -18.92
N GLU A 11 -11.62 -49.14 -18.57
CA GLU A 11 -11.71 -49.58 -17.17
C GLU A 11 -10.35 -49.54 -16.45
N ILE A 12 -9.28 -50.03 -17.09
CA ILE A 12 -7.94 -50.03 -16.50
C ILE A 12 -7.40 -48.60 -16.37
N SER A 13 -7.60 -47.74 -17.37
CA SER A 13 -7.22 -46.33 -17.30
C SER A 13 -7.97 -45.60 -16.19
N PHE A 14 -9.25 -45.91 -15.99
CA PHE A 14 -10.05 -45.34 -14.90
C PHE A 14 -9.55 -45.79 -13.52
N LEU A 15 -9.20 -47.08 -13.35
CA LEU A 15 -8.66 -47.59 -12.09
C LEU A 15 -7.28 -46.98 -11.75
N LEU A 16 -6.41 -46.80 -12.75
CA LEU A 16 -5.11 -46.15 -12.56
C LEU A 16 -5.27 -44.66 -12.19
N PHE A 17 -6.24 -43.97 -12.79
CA PHE A 17 -6.56 -42.60 -12.44
C PHE A 17 -7.09 -42.48 -11.00
N LEU A 18 -7.97 -43.38 -10.59
CA LEU A 18 -8.51 -43.42 -9.22
C LEU A 18 -7.40 -43.66 -8.19
N PHE A 19 -6.48 -44.60 -8.49
CA PHE A 19 -5.32 -44.88 -7.65
C PHE A 19 -4.40 -43.67 -7.51
N PHE A 20 -4.16 -42.92 -8.60
CA PHE A 20 -3.40 -41.68 -8.57
C PHE A 20 -4.06 -40.60 -7.70
N ILE A 21 -5.39 -40.44 -7.78
CA ILE A 21 -6.15 -39.53 -6.91
C ILE A 21 -5.99 -39.91 -5.43
N ILE A 22 -6.08 -41.21 -5.10
CA ILE A 22 -5.91 -41.68 -3.72
C ILE A 22 -4.51 -41.36 -3.20
N ILE A 23 -3.46 -41.57 -4.01
CA ILE A 23 -2.09 -41.17 -3.65
C ILE A 23 -2.00 -39.66 -3.45
N LEU A 24 -2.57 -38.86 -4.35
CA LEU A 24 -2.60 -37.39 -4.20
C LEU A 24 -3.25 -36.96 -2.89
N ILE A 25 -4.37 -37.56 -2.51
CA ILE A 25 -5.09 -37.28 -1.26
C ILE A 25 -4.23 -37.66 -0.05
N ILE A 26 -3.50 -38.77 -0.10
CA ILE A 26 -2.63 -39.23 0.99
C ILE A 26 -1.39 -38.34 1.13
N VAL A 27 -0.79 -37.87 0.02
CA VAL A 27 0.48 -37.14 0.07
C VAL A 27 0.28 -35.62 0.20
N MET A 28 -0.83 -35.04 -0.28
CA MET A 28 -1.14 -33.59 -0.18
C MET A 28 -0.97 -32.99 1.23
N PRO A 29 -1.47 -33.62 2.32
CA PRO A 29 -1.33 -33.09 3.67
C PRO A 29 0.13 -32.93 4.12
N TYR A 30 1.07 -33.69 3.54
CA TYR A 30 2.49 -33.63 3.87
C TYR A 30 3.23 -32.50 3.16
N PHE A 31 2.62 -31.85 2.16
CA PHE A 31 3.22 -30.74 1.40
C PHE A 31 2.77 -29.34 1.86
N THR A 32 1.63 -29.24 2.55
CA THR A 32 1.18 -27.96 3.12
C THR A 32 1.80 -27.80 4.51
N GLY A 33 2.75 -26.87 4.65
CA GLY A 33 3.29 -26.51 5.97
C GLY A 33 2.14 -26.24 6.95
N TYR A 34 2.14 -26.94 8.07
CA TYR A 34 1.09 -26.79 9.07
C TYR A 34 1.28 -25.45 9.79
N GLN A 35 0.24 -24.62 9.76
CA GLN A 35 0.19 -23.38 10.51
C GLN A 35 -0.76 -23.56 11.69
N ARG A 36 -0.34 -23.10 12.86
CA ARG A 36 -1.16 -23.09 14.06
C ARG A 36 -1.21 -21.69 14.62
N VAL A 37 -2.43 -21.22 14.89
CA VAL A 37 -2.68 -19.95 15.55
C VAL A 37 -3.11 -20.25 16.98
N ILE A 38 -2.51 -19.55 17.94
CA ILE A 38 -2.84 -19.64 19.36
C ILE A 38 -3.12 -18.23 19.86
N ASN A 39 -4.33 -18.00 20.35
CA ASN A 39 -4.70 -16.72 20.95
C ASN A 39 -4.01 -16.54 22.31
N VAL A 40 -3.90 -15.29 22.74
CA VAL A 40 -3.41 -14.94 24.07
C VAL A 40 -4.18 -15.68 25.17
N ALA A 41 -3.46 -16.22 26.15
CA ALA A 41 -4.04 -16.89 27.31
C ALA A 41 -4.21 -15.94 28.51
N LYS A 42 -3.24 -15.03 28.73
CA LYS A 42 -3.31 -13.95 29.74
C LYS A 42 -2.84 -12.64 29.14
N ASP A 43 -3.55 -11.55 29.37
CA ASP A 43 -3.09 -10.19 29.12
C ASP A 43 -3.44 -9.21 30.25
N SER A 44 -2.57 -8.24 30.48
CA SER A 44 -2.85 -7.15 31.43
C SER A 44 -1.87 -6.03 31.16
N TYR A 45 -2.28 -4.80 31.46
CA TYR A 45 -1.34 -3.71 31.60
C TYR A 45 -1.06 -3.40 33.07
N VAL A 46 0.09 -2.79 33.33
CA VAL A 46 0.48 -2.28 34.65
C VAL A 46 0.87 -0.82 34.50
N SER A 47 0.42 0.01 35.44
CA SER A 47 0.59 1.46 35.37
C SER A 47 1.38 1.97 36.56
N GLU A 48 2.37 2.80 36.28
CA GLU A 48 3.15 3.54 37.28
C GLU A 48 2.27 4.50 38.11
N HIS A 49 1.21 5.04 37.49
CA HIS A 49 0.28 5.98 38.15
C HIS A 49 -0.63 5.28 39.17
N THR A 50 -1.01 4.03 38.89
CA THR A 50 -1.82 3.21 39.79
C THR A 50 -1.08 1.92 40.14
N PRO A 51 0.00 1.99 40.94
CA PRO A 51 0.97 0.91 41.00
C PRO A 51 0.47 -0.34 41.74
N ASN A 52 -0.60 -0.22 42.52
CA ASN A 52 -1.26 -1.32 43.22
C ASN A 52 -2.51 -1.84 42.47
N ALA A 53 -2.92 -1.19 41.38
CA ALA A 53 -4.10 -1.62 40.63
C ALA A 53 -3.74 -2.80 39.70
N ASN A 54 -4.65 -3.76 39.64
CA ASN A 54 -4.66 -4.81 38.64
C ASN A 54 -5.63 -4.43 37.52
N HIS A 55 -5.21 -4.64 36.27
CA HIS A 55 -6.01 -4.28 35.08
C HIS A 55 -6.27 -5.50 34.19
N GLY A 56 -6.14 -6.72 34.71
CA GLY A 56 -6.29 -7.95 33.93
C GLY A 56 -7.73 -8.30 33.56
N SER A 57 -8.70 -7.48 33.96
CA SER A 57 -10.12 -7.60 33.57
C SER A 57 -10.60 -6.43 32.73
N GLU A 58 -9.73 -5.47 32.42
CA GLU A 58 -10.09 -4.30 31.63
C GLU A 58 -10.38 -4.71 30.19
N GLN A 59 -11.26 -3.98 29.51
CA GLN A 59 -11.61 -4.25 28.10
C GLN A 59 -10.57 -3.72 27.11
N TYR A 60 -9.45 -3.19 27.60
CA TYR A 60 -8.41 -2.61 26.77
C TYR A 60 -7.04 -2.74 27.41
N LEU A 61 -6.00 -2.67 26.58
CA LEU A 61 -4.60 -2.69 26.97
C LEU A 61 -3.93 -1.37 26.59
N LEU A 62 -2.96 -0.92 27.40
CA LEU A 62 -2.25 0.33 27.22
C LEU A 62 -0.73 0.11 27.21
N VAL A 63 -0.04 0.77 26.28
CA VAL A 63 1.43 0.79 26.23
C VAL A 63 1.92 2.21 25.98
N GLY A 64 2.87 2.68 26.78
CA GLY A 64 3.52 3.98 26.61
C GLY A 64 3.27 4.93 27.78
N LYS A 65 3.23 6.24 27.49
CA LYS A 65 2.95 7.30 28.46
C LYS A 65 1.45 7.61 28.46
N TYR A 66 0.76 7.28 29.55
CA TYR A 66 -0.65 7.59 29.76
C TYR A 66 -0.81 8.46 31.00
N GLY A 67 -1.20 9.73 30.80
CA GLY A 67 -1.13 10.74 31.86
C GLY A 67 0.32 11.10 32.19
N ASP A 68 0.63 11.20 33.49
CA ASP A 68 1.98 11.44 34.02
C ASP A 68 2.81 10.15 34.19
N GLY A 69 2.17 8.99 34.11
CA GLY A 69 2.78 7.68 34.36
C GLY A 69 3.11 6.88 33.10
N THR A 70 3.98 5.89 33.28
CA THR A 70 4.34 4.91 32.24
C THR A 70 3.51 3.64 32.41
N VAL A 71 3.08 3.05 31.29
CA VAL A 71 2.24 1.86 31.26
C VAL A 71 2.87 0.78 30.40
N TYR A 72 2.96 -0.44 30.93
CA TYR A 72 3.49 -1.62 30.24
C TYR A 72 2.39 -2.66 30.04
N THR A 73 2.34 -3.31 28.89
CA THR A 73 1.41 -4.42 28.63
C THR A 73 2.16 -5.75 28.62
N TYR A 74 1.58 -6.76 29.26
CA TYR A 74 2.08 -8.12 29.32
C TYR A 74 1.14 -9.05 28.56
N TYR A 75 1.71 -9.97 27.78
CA TYR A 75 0.99 -11.05 27.10
C TYR A 75 1.62 -12.39 27.47
N TYR A 76 0.80 -13.41 27.68
CA TYR A 76 1.22 -14.79 27.83
C TYR A 76 0.46 -15.70 26.87
N PHE A 77 1.20 -16.55 26.15
CA PHE A 77 0.67 -17.55 25.23
C PHE A 77 0.96 -18.96 25.76
N ASN A 78 -0.07 -19.79 25.82
CA ASN A 78 0.07 -21.20 26.20
C ASN A 78 0.33 -22.06 24.95
N ILE A 79 1.58 -22.51 24.79
CA ILE A 79 2.10 -23.25 23.64
C ILE A 79 2.35 -24.73 24.03
N SER A 80 1.69 -25.24 25.08
CA SER A 80 1.89 -26.56 25.72
C SER A 80 1.68 -27.81 24.83
N SER A 81 1.64 -27.64 23.51
CA SER A 81 1.63 -28.71 22.53
C SER A 81 2.73 -28.48 21.47
N HIS A 82 3.81 -29.24 21.64
CA HIS A 82 4.84 -29.57 20.62
C HIS A 82 5.89 -28.48 20.31
N SER A 83 6.63 -27.98 21.31
CA SER A 83 7.63 -26.91 21.10
C SER A 83 8.81 -27.29 20.19
N SER A 84 9.18 -28.57 20.08
CA SER A 84 10.38 -29.01 19.34
C SER A 84 10.23 -29.09 17.81
N GLU A 85 9.00 -28.98 17.28
CA GLU A 85 8.72 -29.20 15.86
C GLU A 85 8.59 -27.90 15.06
N TRP A 86 8.31 -26.78 15.72
CA TRP A 86 8.13 -25.50 15.05
C TRP A 86 9.45 -24.97 14.46
N LYS A 87 9.36 -24.19 13.38
CA LYS A 87 10.53 -23.55 12.76
C LYS A 87 10.47 -22.03 12.78
N LYS A 88 9.27 -21.45 12.88
CA LYS A 88 9.06 -20.00 12.92
C LYS A 88 7.87 -19.67 13.81
N ALA A 89 7.97 -18.54 14.51
CA ALA A 89 6.91 -18.01 15.35
C ALA A 89 6.82 -16.48 15.22
N TRP A 90 5.60 -15.96 15.14
CA TRP A 90 5.30 -14.52 15.10
C TRP A 90 4.17 -14.21 16.06
N ILE A 91 4.36 -13.25 16.96
CA ILE A 91 3.25 -12.66 17.71
C ILE A 91 2.68 -11.51 16.89
N HIS A 92 1.37 -11.46 16.77
CA HIS A 92 0.63 -10.37 16.17
C HIS A 92 -0.10 -9.61 17.28
N VAL A 93 0.07 -8.30 17.31
CA VAL A 93 -0.59 -7.40 18.26
C VAL A 93 -1.35 -6.35 17.47
N ILE A 94 -2.61 -6.12 17.84
CA ILE A 94 -3.48 -5.12 17.23
C ILE A 94 -3.82 -4.05 18.26
N TYR A 95 -3.68 -2.79 17.84
CA TYR A 95 -4.17 -1.63 18.57
C TYR A 95 -5.16 -0.87 17.70
N TYR A 96 -6.10 -0.16 18.32
CA TYR A 96 -7.13 0.61 17.61
C TYR A 96 -6.97 2.12 17.82
N TYR A 97 -6.08 2.53 18.71
CA TYR A 97 -5.81 3.94 19.00
C TYR A 97 -4.33 4.16 19.34
N GLY A 98 -3.81 5.32 18.93
CA GLY A 98 -2.47 5.78 19.27
C GLY A 98 -2.36 7.29 19.09
N THR A 99 -1.74 7.97 20.04
CA THR A 99 -1.67 9.44 20.03
C THR A 99 -0.55 10.00 19.16
N ASN A 100 0.52 9.22 18.91
CA ASN A 100 1.72 9.60 18.13
C ASN A 100 2.42 8.34 17.56
N LEU A 101 3.44 8.53 16.70
CA LEU A 101 4.38 7.47 16.32
C LEU A 101 5.17 7.03 17.56
N ILE A 102 4.83 5.89 18.15
CA ILE A 102 5.46 5.40 19.37
C ILE A 102 6.46 4.30 19.04
N ASP A 103 7.64 4.41 19.63
CA ASP A 103 8.64 3.35 19.59
C ASP A 103 8.38 2.36 20.73
N ILE A 104 7.92 1.16 20.40
CA ILE A 104 7.58 0.12 21.37
C ILE A 104 8.74 -0.85 21.53
N GLY A 105 9.34 -0.86 22.71
CA GLY A 105 10.26 -1.89 23.14
C GLY A 105 9.55 -3.19 23.47
N VAL A 106 10.19 -4.31 23.11
CA VAL A 106 9.68 -5.66 23.38
C VAL A 106 10.70 -6.41 24.22
N ASN A 107 10.27 -6.92 25.37
CA ASN A 107 11.06 -7.77 26.24
C ASN A 107 10.42 -9.15 26.40
N HIS A 108 11.25 -10.19 26.46
CA HIS A 108 10.84 -11.49 26.97
C HIS A 108 10.79 -11.46 28.50
N THR A 109 9.82 -12.12 29.12
CA THR A 109 9.63 -12.13 30.59
C THR A 109 9.35 -13.53 31.12
N TYR A 110 9.38 -13.70 32.44
CA TYR A 110 9.00 -14.97 33.07
C TYR A 110 7.48 -15.22 32.95
N ASN A 111 7.09 -16.49 32.96
CA ASN A 111 5.70 -16.96 32.85
C ASN A 111 4.92 -16.96 34.18
N ASN A 112 5.56 -16.56 35.29
CA ASN A 112 5.10 -16.74 36.68
C ASN A 112 4.17 -15.63 37.21
N TRP A 113 3.54 -14.85 36.34
CA TRP A 113 2.55 -13.84 36.74
C TRP A 113 1.14 -14.33 36.47
N GLU A 114 0.18 -13.85 37.26
CA GLU A 114 -1.23 -14.12 37.04
C GLU A 114 -1.99 -12.85 36.66
N GLU A 115 -2.86 -12.99 35.66
CA GLU A 115 -3.65 -11.91 35.07
C GLU A 115 -4.44 -11.12 36.10
N THR A 116 -5.03 -11.81 37.08
CA THR A 116 -5.89 -11.24 38.12
C THR A 116 -5.13 -10.60 39.29
N THR A 117 -3.80 -10.69 39.31
CA THR A 117 -3.00 -10.20 40.45
C THR A 117 -1.79 -9.37 40.05
N ILE A 118 -1.45 -9.30 38.76
CA ILE A 118 -0.34 -8.48 38.28
C ILE A 118 -0.63 -6.99 38.51
N THR A 119 0.38 -6.29 39.02
CA THR A 119 0.40 -4.87 39.38
C THR A 119 1.76 -4.31 39.00
N TRP A 120 1.96 -2.99 39.13
CA TRP A 120 3.27 -2.41 38.87
C TRP A 120 4.36 -3.04 39.75
N HIS A 121 4.08 -3.31 41.02
CA HIS A 121 5.09 -3.77 41.97
C HIS A 121 5.52 -5.23 41.82
N ASN A 122 4.61 -6.11 41.38
CA ASN A 122 4.87 -7.55 41.23
C ASN A 122 5.01 -7.99 39.76
N ARG A 123 5.10 -7.03 38.82
CA ARG A 123 5.28 -7.31 37.40
C ARG A 123 6.55 -8.15 37.16
N PRO A 124 6.54 -9.10 36.21
CA PRO A 124 7.73 -9.85 35.85
C PRO A 124 8.87 -8.96 35.39
N GLU A 125 10.09 -9.32 35.81
CA GLU A 125 11.31 -8.75 35.28
C GLU A 125 11.54 -9.15 33.81
N SER A 126 12.25 -8.29 33.09
CA SER A 126 12.64 -8.54 31.70
C SER A 126 13.86 -9.46 31.63
N ILE A 127 13.73 -10.57 30.93
CA ILE A 127 14.80 -11.57 30.73
C ILE A 127 15.73 -11.16 29.58
N LYS A 128 15.16 -10.73 28.44
CA LYS A 128 15.91 -10.46 27.21
C LYS A 128 15.23 -9.35 26.40
N TYR A 129 16.01 -8.35 25.99
CA TYR A 129 15.56 -7.34 25.03
C TYR A 129 15.45 -7.95 23.62
N LYS A 130 14.27 -7.87 23.01
CA LYS A 130 13.99 -8.44 21.68
C LYS A 130 14.17 -7.43 20.55
N GLY A 131 14.07 -6.15 20.86
CA GLY A 131 14.11 -5.09 19.86
C GLY A 131 13.08 -4.02 20.14
N HIS A 132 12.84 -3.21 19.13
CA HIS A 132 11.83 -2.16 19.18
C HIS A 132 11.14 -2.06 17.83
N ILE A 133 9.90 -1.61 17.85
CA ILE A 133 9.02 -1.53 16.69
C ILE A 133 8.46 -0.13 16.64
N LEU A 134 8.77 0.58 15.55
CA LEU A 134 8.12 1.84 15.21
C LEU A 134 6.67 1.53 14.82
N CYS A 135 5.74 1.96 15.65
CA CYS A 135 4.32 1.82 15.38
C CYS A 135 3.87 2.89 14.38
N ASP A 136 3.75 2.52 13.10
CA ASP A 136 3.27 3.36 12.00
C ASP A 136 1.91 2.91 11.42
N GLY A 137 1.23 1.96 12.09
CA GLY A 137 0.01 1.30 11.64
C GLY A 137 -1.00 1.04 12.76
N PHE A 138 -1.76 -0.05 12.69
CA PHE A 138 -2.66 -0.53 13.77
C PHE A 138 -2.37 -1.99 14.15
N ASP A 139 -1.51 -2.67 13.39
CA ASP A 139 -1.05 -4.02 13.63
C ASP A 139 0.46 -4.10 13.51
N PHE A 140 1.10 -4.92 14.34
CA PHE A 140 2.53 -5.18 14.18
C PHE A 140 2.88 -6.60 14.60
N ARG A 141 4.00 -7.08 14.04
CA ARG A 141 4.47 -8.45 14.21
C ARG A 141 5.80 -8.49 14.93
N ILE A 142 5.87 -9.33 15.95
CA ILE A 142 7.06 -9.54 16.76
C ILE A 142 7.63 -10.92 16.40
N PRO A 143 8.87 -11.00 15.89
CA PRO A 143 9.53 -12.28 15.66
C PRO A 143 9.86 -12.96 17.01
N VAL A 144 9.51 -14.23 17.14
CA VAL A 144 9.78 -15.04 18.34
C VAL A 144 10.88 -16.05 18.03
N ASP A 145 11.89 -16.11 18.90
CA ASP A 145 12.89 -17.19 18.84
C ASP A 145 12.29 -18.37 19.60
N LEU A 146 12.23 -19.56 18.99
CA LEU A 146 11.54 -20.72 19.58
C LEU A 146 12.17 -21.20 20.90
N ASP A 147 13.46 -20.94 21.09
CA ASP A 147 14.18 -21.23 22.35
C ASP A 147 13.67 -20.40 23.54
N GLU A 148 12.82 -19.39 23.29
CA GLU A 148 12.19 -18.56 24.33
C GLU A 148 10.88 -19.16 24.85
N ILE A 149 10.38 -20.22 24.24
CA ILE A 149 9.22 -20.96 24.75
C ILE A 149 9.70 -21.83 25.92
N ILE A 150 9.50 -21.34 27.14
CA ILE A 150 9.92 -22.01 28.37
C ILE A 150 8.71 -22.71 29.00
N ASP A 151 8.85 -23.98 29.35
CA ASP A 151 7.80 -24.79 30.00
C ASP A 151 6.45 -24.77 29.27
N GLY A 152 6.51 -24.70 27.93
CA GLY A 152 5.31 -24.67 27.08
C GLY A 152 4.56 -23.34 27.10
N GLY A 153 5.17 -22.26 27.58
CA GLY A 153 4.58 -20.92 27.56
C GLY A 153 5.55 -19.84 27.08
N LEU A 154 5.00 -18.76 26.55
CA LEU A 154 5.77 -17.59 26.13
C LEU A 154 5.16 -16.33 26.74
N SER A 155 5.93 -15.58 27.52
CA SER A 155 5.52 -14.30 28.08
C SER A 155 6.35 -13.15 27.52
N ILE A 156 5.69 -12.09 27.11
CA ILE A 156 6.33 -10.86 26.62
C ILE A 156 5.78 -9.62 27.32
N CYS A 157 6.61 -8.58 27.37
CA CYS A 157 6.25 -7.26 27.86
C CYS A 157 6.53 -6.21 26.78
N LEU A 158 5.56 -5.33 26.59
CA LEU A 158 5.62 -4.16 25.71
C LEU A 158 5.74 -2.89 26.54
N TYR A 159 6.65 -2.00 26.16
CA TYR A 159 6.86 -0.72 26.84
C TYR A 159 7.24 0.39 25.85
N GLY A 160 6.90 1.65 26.17
CA GLY A 160 7.35 2.79 25.38
C GLY A 160 8.85 3.05 25.59
N LYS A 161 9.64 3.12 24.52
CA LYS A 161 11.10 3.23 24.59
C LYS A 161 11.63 4.67 24.68
N GLN A 162 10.91 5.64 24.13
CA GLN A 162 11.36 7.03 24.17
C GLN A 162 11.02 7.67 25.53
N GLU A 163 12.05 7.91 26.33
CA GLU A 163 11.92 8.74 27.53
C GLU A 163 11.57 10.19 27.12
N GLY A 164 10.36 10.63 27.46
CA GLY A 164 9.97 12.04 27.40
C GLY A 164 9.03 12.46 26.26
N GLU A 165 8.67 11.58 25.32
CA GLU A 165 7.59 11.88 24.38
C GLU A 165 6.23 11.43 24.94
N GLU A 166 5.27 12.35 24.94
CA GLU A 166 3.89 12.06 25.35
C GLU A 166 3.22 11.17 24.31
N GLY A 167 2.83 9.96 24.71
CA GLY A 167 1.94 9.14 23.91
C GLY A 167 1.81 7.70 24.36
N TYR A 168 0.63 7.14 24.12
CA TYR A 168 0.31 5.74 24.34
C TYR A 168 -0.42 5.15 23.14
N ILE A 169 -0.34 3.83 23.01
CA ILE A 169 -1.24 3.06 22.17
C ILE A 169 -2.25 2.32 23.05
N GLN A 170 -3.43 2.06 22.48
CA GLN A 170 -4.49 1.30 23.11
C GLN A 170 -4.99 0.19 22.18
N GLY A 171 -5.01 -1.03 22.69
CA GLY A 171 -5.48 -2.21 21.97
C GLY A 171 -6.54 -2.98 22.74
N TYR A 172 -7.08 -4.02 22.11
CA TYR A 172 -8.07 -4.90 22.75
C TYR A 172 -7.36 -5.84 23.72
N SER A 173 -7.88 -5.97 24.92
CA SER A 173 -7.61 -7.13 25.78
C SER A 173 -8.43 -8.32 25.31
N LYS A 174 -8.12 -9.49 25.86
CA LYS A 174 -8.94 -10.69 25.74
C LYS A 174 -10.39 -10.45 26.18
N GLU A 175 -10.62 -9.66 27.22
CA GLU A 175 -11.95 -9.35 27.78
C GLU A 175 -12.73 -8.33 26.94
N GLY A 176 -12.04 -7.48 26.19
CA GLY A 176 -12.65 -6.46 25.33
C GLY A 176 -12.79 -6.85 23.86
N ALA A 177 -12.14 -7.93 23.43
CA ALA A 177 -12.21 -8.40 22.06
C ALA A 177 -13.60 -8.99 21.75
N SER A 178 -14.23 -8.47 20.69
CA SER A 178 -15.49 -9.03 20.16
C SER A 178 -15.27 -10.24 19.25
N TYR A 179 -14.06 -10.41 18.73
CA TYR A 179 -13.66 -11.51 17.85
C TYR A 179 -12.23 -11.95 18.16
N ASP A 180 -11.92 -13.22 17.94
CA ASP A 180 -10.57 -13.78 18.12
C ASP A 180 -9.48 -13.03 17.35
N SER A 181 -9.83 -12.48 16.18
CA SER A 181 -8.91 -11.71 15.34
C SER A 181 -8.54 -10.33 15.89
N GLN A 182 -9.12 -9.90 17.02
CA GLN A 182 -8.79 -8.63 17.69
C GLN A 182 -7.81 -8.82 18.85
N MET A 183 -7.78 -10.01 19.43
CA MET A 183 -6.83 -10.37 20.50
C MET A 183 -5.42 -10.46 19.95
N ALA A 184 -4.41 -10.41 20.80
CA ALA A 184 -3.07 -10.83 20.39
C ALA A 184 -3.06 -12.35 20.12
N TRP A 185 -2.34 -12.78 19.08
CA TRP A 185 -2.15 -14.21 18.80
C TRP A 185 -0.72 -14.50 18.38
N ILE A 186 -0.29 -15.74 18.59
CA ILE A 186 0.96 -16.27 18.06
C ILE A 186 0.68 -17.22 16.90
N GLU A 187 1.37 -17.00 15.78
CA GLU A 187 1.37 -17.85 14.60
C GLU A 187 2.63 -18.71 14.59
N LEU A 188 2.45 -20.02 14.73
CA LEU A 188 3.49 -21.04 14.68
C LEU A 188 3.46 -21.72 13.31
N THR A 189 4.60 -21.78 12.63
CA THR A 189 4.71 -22.43 11.32
C THR A 189 5.68 -23.61 11.36
N TYR A 190 5.20 -24.77 10.92
CA TYR A 190 6.00 -25.95 10.62
C TYR A 190 6.51 -25.87 9.18
N ALA A 191 7.82 -26.05 8.98
CA ALA A 191 8.31 -26.34 7.64
C ALA A 191 8.07 -27.83 7.39
N GLY A 192 7.04 -28.16 6.61
CA GLY A 192 7.00 -29.43 5.90
C GLY A 192 8.32 -29.62 5.12
N TYR A 193 8.65 -30.86 4.76
CA TYR A 193 9.87 -31.25 4.06
C TYR A 193 10.38 -30.16 3.11
N ASP A 194 11.71 -29.95 3.12
CA ASP A 194 12.40 -29.03 2.23
C ASP A 194 11.79 -29.09 0.82
N PRO A 195 11.30 -27.96 0.26
CA PRO A 195 10.62 -27.93 -1.02
C PRO A 195 11.34 -28.75 -2.09
N ASP A 196 12.67 -28.72 -2.11
CA ASP A 196 13.48 -29.46 -3.07
C ASP A 196 13.35 -30.98 -2.89
N THR A 197 13.31 -31.46 -1.65
CA THR A 197 13.09 -32.88 -1.35
C THR A 197 11.65 -33.31 -1.70
N SER A 198 10.68 -32.43 -1.47
CA SER A 198 9.29 -32.64 -1.85
C SER A 198 9.09 -32.75 -3.37
N TRP A 199 9.76 -31.90 -4.15
CA TRP A 199 9.75 -31.97 -5.61
C TRP A 199 10.43 -33.23 -6.13
N ILE A 200 11.50 -33.70 -5.48
CA ILE A 200 12.17 -34.96 -5.83
C ILE A 200 11.22 -36.15 -5.61
N VAL A 201 10.56 -36.23 -4.44
CA VAL A 201 9.62 -37.33 -4.14
C VAL A 201 8.44 -37.31 -5.11
N MET A 202 7.88 -36.12 -5.42
CA MET A 202 6.79 -35.99 -6.39
C MET A 202 7.25 -36.36 -7.82
N GLY A 203 8.46 -35.96 -8.21
CA GLY A 203 9.08 -36.34 -9.48
C GLY A 203 9.26 -37.85 -9.61
N VAL A 204 9.74 -38.52 -8.56
CA VAL A 204 9.89 -39.98 -8.52
C VAL A 204 8.53 -40.68 -8.63
N LEU A 205 7.50 -40.21 -7.93
CA LEU A 205 6.15 -40.74 -8.01
C LEU A 205 5.55 -40.62 -9.42
N ILE A 206 5.68 -39.45 -10.05
CA ILE A 206 5.22 -39.22 -11.43
C ILE A 206 5.95 -40.14 -12.41
N LEU A 207 7.27 -40.29 -12.25
CA LEU A 207 8.08 -41.16 -13.09
C LEU A 207 7.66 -42.63 -12.97
N VAL A 208 7.44 -43.13 -11.74
CA VAL A 208 6.98 -44.49 -11.48
C VAL A 208 5.60 -44.75 -12.10
N VAL A 209 4.64 -43.83 -11.93
CA VAL A 209 3.31 -43.94 -12.54
C VAL A 209 3.39 -43.94 -14.06
N SER A 210 4.25 -43.10 -14.64
CA SER A 210 4.46 -43.01 -16.09
C SER A 210 5.07 -44.30 -16.65
N ILE A 211 6.05 -44.89 -15.96
CA ILE A 211 6.67 -46.18 -16.34
C ILE A 211 5.63 -47.31 -16.29
N ILE A 212 4.82 -47.38 -15.23
CA ILE A 212 3.75 -48.39 -15.13
C ILE A 212 2.76 -48.22 -16.29
N GLY A 213 2.36 -46.99 -16.60
CA GLY A 213 1.48 -46.69 -17.74
C GLY A 213 2.06 -47.16 -19.08
N LEU A 214 3.36 -46.91 -19.32
CA LEU A 214 4.06 -47.34 -20.53
C LEU A 214 4.19 -48.87 -20.61
N ILE A 215 4.47 -49.56 -19.50
CA ILE A 215 4.52 -51.02 -19.45
C ILE A 215 3.16 -51.63 -19.79
N VAL A 216 2.07 -51.09 -19.21
CA VAL A 216 0.70 -51.53 -19.53
C VAL A 216 0.39 -51.32 -21.01
N LEU A 217 0.77 -50.18 -21.58
CA LEU A 217 0.59 -49.89 -23.00
C LEU A 217 1.40 -50.86 -23.89
N ALA A 218 2.66 -51.11 -23.55
CA ALA A 218 3.52 -52.04 -24.28
C ALA A 218 2.99 -53.48 -24.25
N LEU A 219 2.48 -53.93 -23.10
CA LEU A 219 1.84 -55.24 -22.96
C LEU A 219 0.55 -55.35 -23.80
N LEU A 220 -0.23 -54.26 -23.90
CA LEU A 220 -1.42 -54.20 -24.77
C LEU A 220 -1.06 -54.26 -26.26
N ILE A 221 0.02 -53.60 -26.67
CA ILE A 221 0.53 -53.61 -28.06
C ILE A 221 1.10 -55.00 -28.40
N SER A 222 1.93 -55.57 -27.53
CA SER A 222 2.57 -56.88 -27.71
C SER A 222 1.55 -58.03 -27.83
N ARG A 223 0.43 -57.97 -27.11
CA ARG A 223 -0.67 -58.94 -27.26
C ARG A 223 -1.39 -58.85 -28.61
N HIS A 224 -1.23 -57.76 -29.34
CA HIS A 224 -1.92 -57.51 -30.61
C HIS A 224 -1.06 -57.69 -31.86
N SER A 225 0.26 -57.81 -31.73
CA SER A 225 1.16 -58.17 -32.84
C SER A 225 1.15 -59.68 -33.13
N LYS A 226 -0.03 -60.25 -33.41
CA LYS A 226 -0.07 -61.49 -34.21
C LYS A 226 -0.08 -61.09 -35.69
N PRO A 227 0.82 -61.66 -36.51
CA PRO A 227 0.98 -61.23 -37.90
C PRO A 227 -0.29 -61.53 -38.70
N ILE A 228 -0.95 -60.47 -39.18
CA ILE A 228 -2.02 -60.57 -40.15
C ILE A 228 -1.35 -60.95 -41.48
N ARG A 229 -1.54 -62.20 -41.94
CA ARG A 229 -1.17 -62.63 -43.30
C ARG A 229 -2.07 -61.88 -44.30
N VAL A 230 -1.56 -60.82 -44.90
CA VAL A 230 -2.20 -60.12 -46.03
C VAL A 230 -1.60 -60.64 -47.33
N LYS A 231 -2.45 -61.14 -48.24
CA LYS A 231 -2.05 -61.54 -49.61
C LYS A 231 -1.75 -60.30 -50.46
N PRO A 232 -0.76 -60.35 -51.37
CA PRO A 232 -0.28 -59.17 -52.08
C PRO A 232 -1.19 -58.82 -53.26
N LYS A 233 -1.48 -57.52 -53.43
CA LYS A 233 -1.80 -56.93 -54.74
C LYS A 233 -0.79 -55.81 -54.97
N HIS A 234 0.06 -56.03 -55.98
CA HIS A 234 1.08 -55.10 -56.42
C HIS A 234 0.50 -53.74 -56.84
N LYS A 235 1.18 -52.68 -56.46
CA LYS A 235 1.54 -51.57 -57.36
C LYS A 235 2.85 -50.97 -56.88
N HIS A 236 3.87 -51.09 -57.73
CA HIS A 236 5.19 -50.50 -57.54
C HIS A 236 5.08 -48.97 -57.53
N ILE A 237 5.68 -48.34 -56.53
CA ILE A 237 6.13 -46.95 -56.59
C ILE A 237 7.61 -47.01 -56.23
N THR A 238 8.46 -46.78 -57.24
CA THR A 238 9.90 -46.60 -57.09
C THR A 238 10.19 -45.15 -56.71
N LEU A 239 10.97 -44.94 -55.66
CA LEU A 239 11.55 -43.65 -55.30
C LEU A 239 12.78 -43.36 -56.18
N PRO A 240 13.13 -42.08 -56.42
CA PRO A 240 14.30 -41.72 -57.22
C PRO A 240 15.62 -42.02 -56.46
N PRO A 241 16.74 -42.22 -57.16
CA PRO A 241 17.99 -42.73 -56.57
C PRO A 241 18.77 -41.72 -55.70
N ASP A 242 18.28 -40.49 -55.55
CA ASP A 242 19.12 -39.36 -55.11
C ASP A 242 18.68 -38.77 -53.76
N PHE A 243 17.92 -39.53 -52.95
CA PHE A 243 17.44 -39.05 -51.66
C PHE A 243 18.57 -39.13 -50.60
N ASN A 244 19.28 -38.02 -50.41
CA ASN A 244 20.31 -37.87 -49.39
C ASN A 244 19.69 -37.58 -48.01
N TRP A 245 19.96 -38.45 -47.04
CA TRP A 245 19.43 -38.34 -45.67
C TRP A 245 20.10 -37.23 -44.85
N ASP A 246 21.29 -36.78 -45.23
CA ASP A 246 22.08 -35.83 -44.44
C ASP A 246 21.64 -34.37 -44.61
N GLU A 247 21.06 -33.99 -45.76
CA GLU A 247 20.58 -32.61 -46.01
C GLU A 247 19.27 -32.25 -45.27
N ASN A 248 18.52 -33.24 -44.77
CA ASN A 248 17.26 -33.01 -44.05
C ASN A 248 17.38 -33.04 -42.52
N ALA A 249 18.53 -33.43 -41.97
CA ALA A 249 18.77 -33.39 -40.52
C ALA A 249 18.87 -31.94 -40.00
N ASP A 250 19.49 -31.04 -40.77
CA ASP A 250 19.60 -29.62 -40.43
C ASP A 250 18.25 -28.87 -40.51
N ALA A 251 17.36 -29.26 -41.41
CA ALA A 251 16.01 -28.70 -41.50
C ALA A 251 15.12 -29.10 -40.30
N ILE A 252 15.39 -30.26 -39.70
CA ILE A 252 14.69 -30.76 -38.51
C ILE A 252 15.29 -30.13 -37.24
N HIS A 253 16.61 -29.99 -37.15
CA HIS A 253 17.26 -29.28 -36.05
C HIS A 253 16.88 -27.79 -35.97
N LYS A 254 16.65 -27.13 -37.11
CA LYS A 254 16.22 -25.72 -37.17
C LYS A 254 14.76 -25.48 -36.79
N LYS A 255 13.91 -26.52 -36.77
CA LYS A 255 12.49 -26.44 -36.38
C LYS A 255 12.21 -26.78 -34.91
N ILE A 256 13.13 -27.48 -34.23
CA ILE A 256 12.94 -27.93 -32.83
C ILE A 256 13.63 -26.98 -31.82
N ALA A 257 14.46 -26.05 -32.30
CA ALA A 257 15.26 -25.15 -31.46
C ALA A 257 14.52 -24.07 -30.61
N PRO A 258 13.25 -23.65 -30.81
CA PRO A 258 12.69 -22.59 -29.97
C PRO A 258 12.08 -23.07 -28.64
N ALA A 259 12.02 -24.37 -28.34
CA ALA A 259 11.36 -24.86 -27.12
C ALA A 259 12.27 -24.90 -25.86
N ALA A 260 13.59 -24.69 -26.02
CA ALA A 260 14.56 -24.78 -24.92
C ALA A 260 14.95 -23.42 -24.31
N GLN A 261 14.28 -22.33 -24.70
CA GLN A 261 14.51 -20.98 -24.15
C GLN A 261 13.23 -20.37 -23.55
N MET A 262 12.32 -21.21 -23.06
CA MET A 262 11.08 -20.73 -22.46
C MET A 262 11.35 -20.26 -21.02
N ASN A 263 11.13 -18.97 -20.78
CA ASN A 263 11.39 -18.28 -19.51
C ASN A 263 10.44 -18.81 -18.40
N PRO A 264 10.88 -18.90 -17.13
CA PRO A 264 10.03 -19.25 -15.97
C PRO A 264 8.67 -18.53 -15.88
N ILE A 265 8.53 -17.34 -16.45
CA ILE A 265 7.29 -16.55 -16.56
C ILE A 265 6.24 -17.27 -17.42
N GLU A 266 6.62 -17.88 -18.55
CA GLU A 266 5.70 -18.62 -19.42
C GLU A 266 5.29 -19.96 -18.80
N MET A 267 6.13 -20.53 -17.93
CA MET A 267 5.83 -21.76 -17.21
C MET A 267 4.87 -21.52 -16.02
N MET A 268 5.02 -20.40 -15.31
CA MET A 268 4.12 -19.99 -14.21
C MET A 268 2.71 -19.62 -14.70
N ALA A 269 2.58 -19.02 -15.89
CA ALA A 269 1.28 -18.69 -16.50
C ALA A 269 0.42 -19.91 -16.88
N ARG A 270 1.01 -21.11 -16.94
CA ARG A 270 0.31 -22.37 -17.28
C ARG A 270 -0.30 -23.10 -16.08
N TYR A 271 0.20 -22.87 -14.86
CA TYR A 271 -0.17 -23.66 -13.68
C TYR A 271 -1.10 -22.95 -12.68
N TYR A 272 -1.19 -21.62 -12.74
CA TYR A 272 -2.32 -20.89 -12.19
C TYR A 272 -3.22 -20.49 -13.35
N PRO A 273 -4.30 -21.25 -13.68
CA PRO A 273 -5.26 -20.72 -14.63
C PRO A 273 -5.72 -19.39 -14.04
N LYS A 274 -5.52 -18.28 -14.76
CA LYS A 274 -6.31 -17.06 -14.54
C LYS A 274 -7.73 -17.56 -14.38
N SER A 275 -8.33 -17.40 -13.19
CA SER A 275 -9.73 -17.76 -13.03
C SER A 275 -10.47 -17.06 -14.15
N VAL A 276 -11.11 -17.86 -15.00
CA VAL A 276 -11.94 -17.30 -16.06
C VAL A 276 -13.04 -16.56 -15.31
N PRO A 277 -13.17 -15.24 -15.50
CA PRO A 277 -14.20 -14.50 -14.80
C PRO A 277 -15.54 -15.07 -15.22
N THR A 278 -16.45 -15.27 -14.26
CA THR A 278 -17.79 -15.77 -14.57
C THR A 278 -18.60 -14.73 -15.34
N LEU A 279 -18.32 -13.44 -15.10
CA LEU A 279 -18.84 -12.31 -15.85
C LEU A 279 -17.74 -11.26 -16.07
N GLU A 280 -17.75 -10.63 -17.23
CA GLU A 280 -16.86 -9.53 -17.58
C GLU A 280 -17.66 -8.44 -18.31
N LYS A 281 -17.48 -7.19 -17.91
CA LYS A 281 -18.13 -6.03 -18.52
C LYS A 281 -17.13 -4.90 -18.69
N GLU A 282 -16.88 -4.52 -19.93
CA GLU A 282 -16.20 -3.28 -20.25
C GLU A 282 -17.18 -2.10 -20.07
N ILE A 283 -16.76 -1.11 -19.28
CA ILE A 283 -17.50 0.14 -19.06
C ILE A 283 -17.01 1.18 -20.07
N ASN A 284 -15.70 1.30 -20.22
CA ASN A 284 -15.05 2.07 -21.27
C ASN A 284 -13.68 1.47 -21.58
N HIS A 285 -12.94 2.12 -22.49
CA HIS A 285 -11.61 1.67 -22.93
C HIS A 285 -10.60 1.46 -21.79
N TYR A 286 -10.79 2.13 -20.65
CA TYR A 286 -9.89 2.04 -19.50
C TYR A 286 -10.44 1.16 -18.37
N ILE A 287 -11.76 1.06 -18.20
CA ILE A 287 -12.42 0.43 -17.05
C ILE A 287 -13.11 -0.86 -17.47
N THR A 288 -12.76 -1.95 -16.82
CA THR A 288 -13.42 -3.25 -16.97
C THR A 288 -13.75 -3.82 -15.60
N LEU A 289 -14.94 -4.39 -15.43
CA LEU A 289 -15.29 -5.15 -14.23
C LEU A 289 -15.26 -6.64 -14.53
N LYS A 290 -14.77 -7.43 -13.57
CA LYS A 290 -14.78 -8.89 -13.65
C LYS A 290 -15.32 -9.50 -12.36
N LEU A 291 -16.20 -10.48 -12.49
CA LEU A 291 -16.68 -11.31 -11.40
C LEU A 291 -15.77 -12.53 -11.27
N GLU A 292 -14.94 -12.56 -10.23
CA GLU A 292 -13.98 -13.64 -9.99
C GLU A 292 -14.19 -14.19 -8.57
N TYR A 293 -14.37 -15.50 -8.44
CA TYR A 293 -14.57 -16.16 -7.15
C TYR A 293 -15.74 -15.57 -6.33
N GLY A 294 -16.84 -15.20 -7.02
CA GLY A 294 -18.02 -14.61 -6.39
C GLY A 294 -17.82 -13.18 -5.88
N ARG A 295 -16.79 -12.47 -6.36
CA ARG A 295 -16.52 -11.06 -6.01
C ARG A 295 -16.25 -10.22 -7.26
N THR A 296 -16.77 -9.01 -7.26
CA THR A 296 -16.57 -8.05 -8.34
C THR A 296 -15.26 -7.30 -8.14
N PHE A 297 -14.43 -7.23 -9.19
CA PHE A 297 -13.18 -6.47 -9.21
C PHE A 297 -13.19 -5.46 -10.35
N ILE A 298 -12.73 -4.25 -10.05
CA ILE A 298 -12.51 -3.20 -11.04
C ILE A 298 -11.10 -3.35 -11.60
N TYR A 299 -10.95 -3.19 -12.90
CA TYR A 299 -9.68 -3.18 -13.61
C TYR A 299 -9.53 -1.85 -14.35
N VAL A 300 -8.37 -1.22 -14.19
CA VAL A 300 -7.97 -0.02 -14.91
C VAL A 300 -6.81 -0.37 -15.84
N ASN A 301 -7.03 -0.26 -17.15
CA ASN A 301 -6.07 -0.64 -18.19
C ASN A 301 -5.49 -2.05 -17.97
N GLY A 302 -6.38 -3.00 -17.68
CA GLY A 302 -6.05 -4.41 -17.40
C GLY A 302 -5.39 -4.69 -16.04
N LYS A 303 -5.18 -3.68 -15.19
CA LYS A 303 -4.63 -3.85 -13.84
C LYS A 303 -5.74 -3.78 -12.80
N ARG A 304 -5.72 -4.71 -11.86
CA ARG A 304 -6.72 -4.78 -10.78
C ARG A 304 -6.62 -3.57 -9.86
N PHE A 305 -7.73 -2.90 -9.64
CA PHE A 305 -7.92 -1.80 -8.70
C PHE A 305 -8.58 -2.34 -7.42
N VAL A 306 -7.98 -2.06 -6.25
CA VAL A 306 -8.26 -2.82 -5.00
C VAL A 306 -9.09 -2.03 -3.98
N GLN A 307 -9.74 -0.93 -4.37
CA GLN A 307 -10.49 -0.07 -3.44
C GLN A 307 -12.01 -0.31 -3.52
N CYS A 308 -12.62 -0.54 -2.35
CA CYS A 308 -14.05 -0.74 -2.01
C CYS A 308 -15.00 -1.31 -3.09
N ILE A 309 -15.50 -2.53 -2.86
CA ILE A 309 -16.26 -3.36 -3.83
C ILE A 309 -17.68 -3.71 -3.36
N ARG A 310 -18.39 -2.81 -2.66
CA ARG A 310 -19.77 -3.04 -2.22
C ARG A 310 -20.71 -1.90 -2.60
N LEU A 311 -21.96 -2.24 -2.88
CA LEU A 311 -23.04 -1.26 -3.03
C LEU A 311 -23.35 -0.63 -1.67
N VAL A 312 -23.30 0.70 -1.60
CA VAL A 312 -23.34 1.51 -0.37
C VAL A 312 -24.76 1.69 0.14
N LEU A 313 -25.68 1.88 -0.80
CA LEU A 313 -27.08 2.17 -0.53
C LEU A 313 -27.94 1.08 -1.15
N ASN A 314 -28.78 0.49 -0.32
CA ASN A 314 -29.89 -0.34 -0.76
C ASN A 314 -31.19 0.42 -0.47
N ILE A 315 -31.60 1.27 -1.41
CA ILE A 315 -32.76 2.14 -1.25
C ILE A 315 -34.03 1.33 -1.49
N GLN A 316 -34.89 1.20 -0.47
CA GLN A 316 -36.20 0.57 -0.65
C GLN A 316 -37.13 1.49 -1.46
N LYS A 317 -37.96 0.93 -2.35
CA LYS A 317 -38.81 1.70 -3.28
C LYS A 317 -39.80 2.66 -2.58
N ASN A 318 -40.07 2.45 -1.29
CA ASN A 318 -40.96 3.27 -0.46
C ASN A 318 -40.27 4.52 0.14
N GLU A 319 -38.95 4.68 0.02
CA GLU A 319 -38.19 5.79 0.63
C GLU A 319 -37.75 6.87 -0.37
N ILE A 320 -38.09 6.72 -1.66
CA ILE A 320 -37.67 7.61 -2.77
C ILE A 320 -37.93 9.12 -2.53
N PRO A 321 -39.05 9.57 -1.90
CA PRO A 321 -39.29 11.00 -1.66
C PRO A 321 -38.31 11.68 -0.69
N LEU A 322 -37.51 10.93 0.08
CA LEU A 322 -36.51 11.49 1.00
C LEU A 322 -35.23 11.98 0.30
N TYR A 323 -35.10 11.73 -1.00
CA TYR A 323 -33.86 11.95 -1.76
C TYR A 323 -33.89 13.17 -2.71
N ASP A 324 -35.02 13.90 -2.79
CA ASP A 324 -35.18 15.02 -3.73
C ASP A 324 -34.24 16.21 -3.41
N GLU A 325 -33.63 16.24 -2.22
CA GLU A 325 -32.73 17.31 -1.74
C GLU A 325 -31.24 16.91 -1.66
N ILE A 326 -30.86 15.67 -2.02
CA ILE A 326 -29.47 15.19 -1.85
C ILE A 326 -28.62 15.49 -3.09
N GLU A 327 -27.47 16.15 -2.90
CA GLU A 327 -26.58 16.58 -3.99
C GLU A 327 -25.43 15.59 -4.27
N SER A 328 -25.15 14.66 -3.36
CA SER A 328 -24.10 13.63 -3.55
C SER A 328 -24.39 12.31 -2.85
N ILE A 329 -23.76 11.23 -3.31
CA ILE A 329 -23.89 9.91 -2.67
C ILE A 329 -23.28 9.86 -1.26
N ASP A 330 -22.26 10.69 -0.98
CA ASP A 330 -21.66 10.80 0.35
C ASP A 330 -22.65 11.44 1.35
N GLU A 331 -23.40 12.45 0.91
CA GLU A 331 -24.50 13.04 1.67
C GLU A 331 -25.65 12.05 1.89
N ALA A 332 -26.00 11.27 0.85
CA ALA A 332 -26.99 10.19 0.99
C ALA A 332 -26.56 9.12 2.00
N ALA A 333 -25.26 8.78 2.04
CA ALA A 333 -24.70 7.83 3.00
C ALA A 333 -24.76 8.37 4.44
N GLU A 334 -24.54 9.67 4.64
CA GLU A 334 -24.64 10.34 5.95
C GLU A 334 -26.09 10.36 6.48
N VAL A 335 -27.07 10.68 5.63
CA VAL A 335 -28.50 10.67 6.01
C VAL A 335 -28.93 9.31 6.55
N TYR A 336 -28.43 8.23 5.94
CA TYR A 336 -28.73 6.86 6.35
C TYR A 336 -27.81 6.33 7.45
N GLN A 337 -26.90 7.16 7.99
CA GLN A 337 -25.85 6.79 8.92
C GLN A 337 -25.02 5.59 8.43
N ASN A 338 -25.01 5.33 7.13
CA ASN A 338 -24.34 4.20 6.51
C ASN A 338 -22.93 4.65 6.12
N HIS A 339 -21.96 4.45 7.00
CA HIS A 339 -20.56 4.75 6.69
C HIS A 339 -19.85 3.50 6.21
N ILE A 340 -18.82 3.67 5.37
CA ILE A 340 -17.95 2.56 5.00
C ILE A 340 -16.69 2.59 5.86
N TYR A 341 -16.48 1.51 6.61
CA TYR A 341 -15.26 1.26 7.35
C TYR A 341 -14.72 -0.12 6.98
N GLN A 342 -13.46 -0.19 6.50
CA GLN A 342 -12.82 -1.44 6.05
C GLN A 342 -13.68 -2.27 5.07
N ASN A 343 -14.29 -1.63 4.06
CA ASN A 343 -15.21 -2.24 3.09
C ASN A 343 -16.49 -2.86 3.72
N ARG A 344 -16.90 -2.42 4.91
CA ARG A 344 -18.16 -2.81 5.57
C ARG A 344 -19.00 -1.57 5.85
N ILE A 345 -20.32 -1.68 5.70
CA ILE A 345 -21.23 -0.61 6.11
C ILE A 345 -21.38 -0.69 7.64
N VAL A 346 -21.14 0.42 8.31
CA VAL A 346 -21.30 0.62 9.76
C VAL A 346 -22.38 1.68 9.99
N ARG A 347 -23.16 1.57 11.08
CA ARG A 347 -24.20 2.55 11.43
C ARG A 347 -23.66 3.62 12.38
N GLY A 348 -23.25 4.76 11.84
CA GLY A 348 -22.54 5.83 12.56
C GLY A 348 -21.01 5.73 12.47
N LEU A 349 -20.32 6.86 12.69
CA LEU A 349 -18.85 6.90 12.77
C LEU A 349 -18.37 5.95 13.87
N MET A 350 -17.55 4.95 13.51
CA MET A 350 -16.94 3.97 14.43
C MET A 350 -17.88 2.96 15.10
N ALA A 351 -19.09 2.74 14.57
CA ALA A 351 -19.95 1.65 15.04
C ALA A 351 -19.44 0.27 14.62
N ALA A 352 -19.80 -0.77 15.39
CA ALA A 352 -19.58 -2.16 15.00
C ALA A 352 -20.24 -2.43 13.62
N PRO A 353 -19.63 -3.29 12.77
CA PRO A 353 -20.28 -3.71 11.53
C PRO A 353 -21.68 -4.22 11.85
N VAL A 354 -22.70 -3.76 11.12
CA VAL A 354 -24.08 -4.19 11.36
C VAL A 354 -24.11 -5.73 11.27
N PRO A 355 -24.37 -6.46 12.37
CA PRO A 355 -24.45 -7.91 12.33
C PRO A 355 -25.62 -8.27 11.42
N ASP A 356 -25.38 -9.18 10.48
CA ASP A 356 -26.37 -9.62 9.50
C ASP A 356 -26.77 -8.57 8.44
N GLN A 357 -25.78 -8.10 7.68
CA GLN A 357 -26.03 -7.57 6.35
C GLN A 357 -26.39 -8.72 5.39
N SER A 358 -27.45 -9.48 5.63
CA SER A 358 -28.08 -10.34 4.64
C SER A 358 -28.64 -9.48 3.51
N HIS A 359 -27.76 -9.10 2.58
CA HIS A 359 -28.23 -8.52 1.34
C HIS A 359 -28.79 -9.67 0.51
N ASN A 360 -30.10 -9.62 0.26
CA ASN A 360 -30.79 -10.51 -0.68
C ASN A 360 -30.37 -10.24 -2.15
N ILE A 361 -29.08 -10.00 -2.40
CA ILE A 361 -28.51 -9.80 -3.73
C ILE A 361 -27.45 -10.86 -3.97
N THR A 362 -27.59 -11.53 -5.10
CA THR A 362 -26.59 -12.49 -5.59
C THR A 362 -25.32 -11.77 -6.04
N PRO A 363 -24.14 -12.43 -6.05
CA PRO A 363 -22.91 -11.85 -6.58
C PRO A 363 -23.07 -11.26 -8.00
N GLU A 364 -23.90 -11.89 -8.84
CA GLU A 364 -24.22 -11.42 -10.19
C GLU A 364 -25.05 -10.12 -10.17
N GLN A 365 -26.02 -9.99 -9.26
CA GLN A 365 -26.80 -8.76 -9.12
C GLN A 365 -25.94 -7.61 -8.58
N GLU A 366 -25.06 -7.88 -7.61
CA GLU A 366 -24.10 -6.90 -7.10
C GLU A 366 -23.12 -6.47 -8.20
N PHE A 367 -22.63 -7.41 -9.02
CA PHE A 367 -21.80 -7.13 -10.19
C PHE A 367 -22.47 -6.14 -11.16
N TRP A 368 -23.74 -6.37 -11.51
CA TRP A 368 -24.47 -5.46 -12.40
C TRP A 368 -24.76 -4.11 -11.74
N GLY A 369 -25.02 -4.07 -10.44
CA GLY A 369 -25.15 -2.80 -9.70
C GLY A 369 -23.86 -1.98 -9.76
N HIS A 370 -22.69 -2.60 -9.56
CA HIS A 370 -21.40 -1.94 -9.71
C HIS A 370 -21.15 -1.46 -11.14
N CYS A 371 -21.50 -2.27 -12.14
CA CYS A 371 -21.39 -1.88 -13.54
C CYS A 371 -22.24 -0.64 -13.83
N SER A 372 -23.49 -0.61 -13.37
CA SER A 372 -24.39 0.54 -13.58
C SER A 372 -23.89 1.82 -12.90
N ASN A 373 -23.38 1.72 -11.66
CA ASN A 373 -22.84 2.88 -10.95
C ASN A 373 -21.60 3.46 -11.67
N LEU A 374 -20.68 2.60 -12.09
CA LEU A 374 -19.48 3.03 -12.84
C LEU A 374 -19.82 3.53 -14.24
N GLN A 375 -20.80 2.93 -14.90
CA GLN A 375 -21.31 3.39 -16.18
C GLN A 375 -21.88 4.81 -16.05
N ALA A 376 -22.78 5.03 -15.09
CA ALA A 376 -23.35 6.35 -14.83
C ALA A 376 -22.27 7.39 -14.50
N TRP A 377 -21.26 7.00 -13.71
CA TRP A 377 -20.13 7.86 -13.38
C TRP A 377 -19.31 8.27 -14.62
N VAL A 378 -19.01 7.31 -15.50
CA VAL A 378 -18.31 7.55 -16.77
C VAL A 378 -19.13 8.43 -17.70
N GLU A 379 -20.42 8.14 -17.86
CA GLU A 379 -21.34 8.90 -18.73
C GLU A 379 -21.52 10.34 -18.28
N ASN A 380 -21.35 10.62 -16.98
CA ASN A 380 -21.38 11.95 -16.41
C ASN A 380 -19.97 12.55 -16.25
N ASN A 381 -19.04 12.18 -17.13
CA ASN A 381 -17.69 12.75 -17.19
C ASN A 381 -16.93 12.68 -15.85
N TYR A 382 -17.06 11.56 -15.14
CA TYR A 382 -16.39 11.31 -13.87
C TYR A 382 -16.78 12.24 -12.71
N ASP A 383 -18.00 12.77 -12.71
CA ASP A 383 -18.53 13.58 -11.61
C ASP A 383 -18.35 12.87 -10.25
N THR A 384 -17.55 13.46 -9.37
CA THR A 384 -17.16 12.87 -8.08
C THR A 384 -18.33 12.75 -7.11
N ARG A 385 -19.50 13.33 -7.41
CA ARG A 385 -20.72 13.25 -6.59
C ARG A 385 -21.51 11.95 -6.81
N ILE A 386 -21.28 11.25 -7.92
CA ILE A 386 -22.05 10.06 -8.34
C ILE A 386 -21.54 8.78 -7.65
N LEU A 387 -20.22 8.69 -7.45
CA LEU A 387 -19.58 7.60 -6.71
C LEU A 387 -19.09 8.14 -5.38
N MET A 388 -19.08 7.31 -4.33
CA MET A 388 -18.50 7.74 -3.06
C MET A 388 -17.05 8.15 -3.28
N SER A 389 -16.67 9.17 -2.55
CA SER A 389 -15.35 9.75 -2.59
C SER A 389 -14.18 8.80 -2.35
N ASN A 390 -14.38 7.83 -1.47
CA ASN A 390 -13.39 6.78 -1.16
C ASN A 390 -13.10 5.85 -2.35
N ILE A 391 -13.89 5.91 -3.43
CA ILE A 391 -13.66 5.21 -4.70
C ILE A 391 -13.38 6.21 -5.83
N SER A 392 -14.16 7.30 -5.93
CA SER A 392 -14.12 8.22 -7.07
C SER A 392 -12.74 8.87 -7.25
N PHE A 393 -12.16 9.40 -6.16
CA PHE A 393 -10.88 10.10 -6.24
C PHE A 393 -9.68 9.16 -6.50
N PRO A 394 -9.54 8.00 -5.81
CA PRO A 394 -8.49 7.05 -6.13
C PRO A 394 -8.62 6.43 -7.54
N LEU A 395 -9.86 6.20 -8.01
CA LEU A 395 -10.09 5.68 -9.36
C LEU A 395 -9.73 6.72 -10.44
N LEU A 396 -10.07 8.00 -10.23
CA LEU A 396 -9.62 9.12 -11.07
C LEU A 396 -8.10 9.19 -11.18
N ARG A 397 -7.39 9.03 -10.05
CA ARG A 397 -5.92 9.01 -10.03
C ARG A 397 -5.36 7.89 -10.91
N GLU A 398 -5.88 6.67 -10.77
CA GLU A 398 -5.42 5.53 -11.56
C GLU A 398 -5.78 5.66 -13.05
N LEU A 399 -6.94 6.23 -13.38
CA LEU A 399 -7.32 6.54 -14.77
C LEU A 399 -6.43 7.62 -15.40
N SER A 400 -6.12 8.67 -14.64
CA SER A 400 -5.18 9.73 -15.06
C SER A 400 -3.80 9.17 -15.38
N LYS A 401 -3.29 8.27 -14.51
CA LYS A 401 -2.04 7.51 -14.73
C LYS A 401 -2.12 6.57 -15.94
N ALA A 402 -3.28 5.96 -16.17
CA ALA A 402 -3.53 5.09 -17.33
C ALA A 402 -3.61 5.87 -18.66
N GLY A 403 -3.75 7.19 -18.60
CA GLY A 403 -3.73 8.07 -19.77
C GLY A 403 -5.10 8.55 -20.22
N ASP A 404 -6.16 8.35 -19.44
CA ASP A 404 -7.47 8.89 -19.75
C ASP A 404 -7.46 10.43 -19.65
N PRO A 405 -7.69 11.15 -20.77
CA PRO A 405 -7.59 12.62 -20.78
C PRO A 405 -8.72 13.29 -19.99
N VAL A 406 -9.92 12.71 -19.96
CA VAL A 406 -11.07 13.27 -19.23
C VAL A 406 -10.85 13.05 -17.74
N ALA A 407 -10.45 11.85 -17.32
CA ALA A 407 -10.15 11.57 -15.92
C ALA A 407 -8.96 12.40 -15.42
N ARG A 408 -7.92 12.59 -16.23
CA ARG A 408 -6.78 13.45 -15.88
C ARG A 408 -7.21 14.89 -15.62
N ARG A 409 -8.05 15.45 -16.49
CA ARG A 409 -8.58 16.80 -16.32
C ARG A 409 -9.38 16.90 -15.02
N VAL A 410 -10.37 16.03 -14.83
CA VAL A 410 -11.25 16.02 -13.65
C VAL A 410 -10.45 15.81 -12.36
N TYR A 411 -9.46 14.91 -12.37
CA TYR A 411 -8.58 14.67 -11.23
C TYR A 411 -7.82 15.94 -10.79
N LYS A 412 -7.28 16.70 -11.74
CA LYS A 412 -6.58 17.97 -11.44
C LYS A 412 -7.55 19.04 -10.97
N GLU A 413 -8.71 19.19 -11.62
CA GLU A 413 -9.75 20.14 -11.22
C GLU A 413 -10.21 19.88 -9.79
N GLU A 414 -10.40 18.61 -9.43
CA GLU A 414 -10.75 18.17 -8.07
C GLU A 414 -9.67 18.50 -7.03
N ILE A 415 -8.38 18.36 -7.37
CA ILE A 415 -7.30 18.80 -6.48
C ILE A 415 -7.30 20.32 -6.35
N ALA A 416 -7.50 21.05 -7.45
CA ALA A 416 -7.54 22.50 -7.46
C ALA A 416 -8.70 23.02 -6.57
N LEU A 417 -9.93 22.57 -6.82
CA LEU A 417 -11.11 22.92 -6.02
C LEU A 417 -10.90 22.72 -4.51
N ARG A 418 -10.23 21.62 -4.12
CA ARG A 418 -9.90 21.35 -2.71
C ARG A 418 -8.82 22.27 -2.16
N LEU A 419 -7.79 22.60 -2.95
CA LEU A 419 -6.80 23.61 -2.57
C LEU A 419 -7.49 24.97 -2.37
N GLU A 420 -8.33 25.38 -3.32
CA GLU A 420 -9.06 26.64 -3.34
C GLU A 420 -9.97 26.85 -2.14
N SER A 421 -10.49 25.76 -1.56
CA SER A 421 -11.28 25.81 -0.32
C SER A 421 -10.53 26.49 0.84
N GLY A 422 -9.19 26.37 0.88
CA GLY A 422 -8.36 26.91 1.95
C GLY A 422 -8.48 26.18 3.29
N TYR A 423 -9.23 25.08 3.38
CA TYR A 423 -9.39 24.34 4.63
C TYR A 423 -8.05 23.71 5.06
N ARG A 424 -7.57 24.10 6.26
CA ARG A 424 -6.27 23.72 6.82
C ARG A 424 -5.93 22.24 6.64
N SER A 425 -6.80 21.34 7.08
CA SER A 425 -6.55 19.88 7.05
C SER A 425 -6.45 19.36 5.62
N VAL A 426 -7.32 19.84 4.73
CA VAL A 426 -7.36 19.46 3.31
C VAL A 426 -6.09 19.92 2.61
N VAL A 427 -5.71 21.18 2.77
CA VAL A 427 -4.50 21.74 2.14
C VAL A 427 -3.24 21.03 2.67
N GLN A 428 -3.15 20.81 3.99
CA GLN A 428 -2.03 20.04 4.56
C GLN A 428 -1.93 18.64 3.97
N TYR A 429 -3.05 17.95 3.81
CA TYR A 429 -3.08 16.61 3.22
C TYR A 429 -2.59 16.63 1.77
N ILE A 430 -3.10 17.55 0.94
CA ILE A 430 -2.70 17.69 -0.47
C ILE A 430 -1.19 17.95 -0.59
N LEU A 431 -0.64 18.81 0.28
CA LEU A 431 0.79 19.10 0.33
C LEU A 431 1.62 17.90 0.79
N ALA A 432 1.15 17.18 1.82
CA ALA A 432 1.85 16.02 2.37
C ALA A 432 1.91 14.86 1.38
N GLN A 433 0.85 14.65 0.61
CA GLN A 433 0.78 13.63 -0.45
C GLN A 433 1.46 14.06 -1.75
N GLY A 434 1.93 15.30 -1.84
CA GLY A 434 2.67 15.78 -3.00
C GLY A 434 1.81 15.97 -4.26
N TYR A 435 0.50 16.15 -4.12
CA TYR A 435 -0.42 16.33 -5.25
C TYR A 435 -0.20 17.61 -6.06
N LEU A 436 0.56 18.59 -5.54
CA LEU A 436 1.10 19.68 -6.37
C LEU A 436 1.96 19.16 -7.53
N GLY A 437 2.45 17.93 -7.43
CA GLY A 437 3.15 17.19 -8.47
C GLY A 437 2.38 17.07 -9.78
N GLU A 438 1.05 17.09 -9.72
CA GLU A 438 0.15 16.85 -10.84
C GLU A 438 -0.01 18.08 -11.76
N PHE A 439 0.30 19.28 -11.26
CA PHE A 439 0.21 20.52 -12.03
C PHE A 439 1.52 20.86 -12.73
N SER A 440 1.40 21.43 -13.92
CA SER A 440 2.45 22.23 -14.56
C SER A 440 2.55 23.60 -13.89
N SER A 441 3.61 24.36 -14.21
CA SER A 441 3.77 25.72 -13.67
C SER A 441 2.61 26.60 -14.13
N ASP A 442 2.28 26.59 -15.43
CA ASP A 442 1.23 27.44 -16.00
C ASP A 442 -0.17 27.10 -15.44
N GLU A 443 -0.47 25.81 -15.25
CA GLU A 443 -1.74 25.37 -14.64
C GLU A 443 -1.85 25.86 -13.18
N PHE A 444 -0.77 25.69 -12.39
CA PHE A 444 -0.77 26.11 -11.00
C PHE A 444 -0.79 27.65 -10.87
N GLU A 445 -0.10 28.36 -11.76
CA GLU A 445 -0.16 29.82 -11.84
C GLU A 445 -1.56 30.31 -12.15
N THR A 446 -2.25 29.69 -13.12
CA THR A 446 -3.64 30.02 -13.46
C THR A 446 -4.55 29.84 -12.25
N MET A 447 -4.40 28.72 -11.52
CA MET A 447 -5.15 28.47 -10.29
C MET A 447 -4.85 29.52 -9.20
N LEU A 448 -3.59 29.92 -9.02
CA LEU A 448 -3.22 30.96 -8.07
C LEU A 448 -3.77 32.35 -8.44
N ASP A 449 -3.92 32.64 -9.73
CA ASP A 449 -4.46 33.91 -10.20
C ASP A 449 -5.98 33.95 -10.13
N SER A 450 -6.65 32.81 -10.35
CA SER A 450 -8.10 32.73 -10.26
C SER A 450 -8.63 32.65 -8.83
N THR A 451 -7.74 32.52 -7.83
CA THR A 451 -8.14 32.17 -6.46
C THR A 451 -7.40 33.00 -5.41
N ASP A 452 -8.10 33.32 -4.33
CA ASP A 452 -7.51 34.00 -3.17
C ASP A 452 -6.76 33.02 -2.24
N LEU A 453 -6.17 31.93 -2.77
CA LEU A 453 -5.60 30.84 -1.96
C LEU A 453 -4.58 31.34 -0.93
N ILE A 454 -3.65 32.20 -1.37
CA ILE A 454 -2.59 32.75 -0.50
C ILE A 454 -3.19 33.61 0.61
N GLN A 455 -4.25 34.37 0.31
CA GLN A 455 -4.97 35.17 1.29
C GLN A 455 -5.77 34.30 2.26
N LYS A 456 -6.46 33.26 1.79
CA LYS A 456 -7.18 32.30 2.66
C LYS A 456 -6.24 31.64 3.67
N LEU A 457 -5.03 31.31 3.23
CA LEU A 457 -4.01 30.66 4.06
C LEU A 457 -3.20 31.63 4.92
N SER A 458 -3.37 32.95 4.78
CA SER A 458 -2.57 33.94 5.51
C SER A 458 -2.76 33.88 7.02
N SER A 459 -3.94 33.42 7.47
CA SER A 459 -4.27 33.19 8.87
C SER A 459 -3.53 31.99 9.49
N ASP A 460 -3.02 31.06 8.66
CA ASP A 460 -2.36 29.84 9.09
C ASP A 460 -0.92 29.76 8.55
N LEU A 461 -0.01 30.46 9.24
CA LEU A 461 1.40 30.55 8.88
C LEU A 461 2.08 29.20 8.69
N LYS A 462 1.65 28.15 9.41
CA LYS A 462 2.24 26.81 9.27
C LYS A 462 1.87 26.19 7.92
N VAL A 463 0.62 26.30 7.50
CA VAL A 463 0.14 25.79 6.21
C VAL A 463 0.69 26.60 5.06
N LEU A 464 0.63 27.93 5.15
CA LEU A 464 1.20 28.82 4.14
C LEU A 464 2.71 28.56 3.95
N SER A 465 3.46 28.39 5.05
CA SER A 465 4.87 27.99 5.00
C SER A 465 5.08 26.63 4.32
N SER A 466 4.20 25.65 4.56
CA SER A 466 4.25 24.33 3.90
C SER A 466 3.95 24.41 2.40
N LEU A 467 2.96 25.23 2.01
CA LEU A 467 2.61 25.50 0.63
C LEU A 467 3.79 26.12 -0.10
N LEU A 468 4.36 27.20 0.45
CA LEU A 468 5.50 27.91 -0.14
C LEU A 468 6.70 26.98 -0.31
N ASN A 469 7.05 26.19 0.72
CA ASN A 469 8.09 25.16 0.65
C ASN A 469 7.86 24.12 -0.45
N SER A 470 6.60 23.80 -0.74
CA SER A 470 6.24 22.88 -1.81
C SER A 470 6.32 23.57 -3.18
N CYS A 471 5.88 24.82 -3.29
CA CYS A 471 5.99 25.63 -4.49
C CYS A 471 7.46 25.90 -4.89
N ILE A 472 8.36 26.19 -3.95
CA ILE A 472 9.79 26.37 -4.25
C ILE A 472 10.39 25.13 -4.89
N ARG A 473 9.99 23.95 -4.40
CA ARG A 473 10.50 22.68 -4.90
C ARG A 473 9.95 22.34 -6.28
N LYS A 474 8.68 22.64 -6.52
CA LYS A 474 7.94 22.18 -7.69
C LYS A 474 7.85 23.23 -8.81
N PHE A 475 7.72 24.50 -8.45
CA PHE A 475 7.50 25.66 -9.32
C PHE A 475 8.48 26.80 -9.01
N PRO A 476 9.80 26.58 -9.17
CA PRO A 476 10.81 27.58 -8.82
C PRO A 476 10.69 28.89 -9.61
N THR A 477 10.06 28.87 -10.79
CA THR A 477 9.81 30.05 -11.63
C THR A 477 8.66 30.92 -11.09
N LEU A 478 7.70 30.34 -10.37
CA LEU A 478 6.55 31.06 -9.82
C LEU A 478 6.82 31.69 -8.46
N ILE A 479 7.96 31.37 -7.84
CA ILE A 479 8.22 31.76 -6.46
C ILE A 479 8.26 33.28 -6.29
N GLU A 480 8.78 34.01 -7.27
CA GLU A 480 8.80 35.48 -7.27
C GLU A 480 7.37 36.03 -7.21
N LYS A 481 6.48 35.54 -8.09
CA LYS A 481 5.08 35.94 -8.12
C LYS A 481 4.36 35.64 -6.80
N ILE A 482 4.56 34.44 -6.26
CA ILE A 482 3.93 34.04 -4.99
C ILE A 482 4.43 34.89 -3.82
N ILE A 483 5.74 35.18 -3.74
CA ILE A 483 6.29 36.06 -2.70
C ILE A 483 5.70 37.46 -2.81
N ILE A 484 5.54 37.99 -4.04
CA ILE A 484 4.91 39.29 -4.26
C ILE A 484 3.44 39.28 -3.77
N GLN A 485 2.69 38.20 -4.02
CA GLN A 485 1.34 38.05 -3.45
C GLN A 485 1.37 38.06 -1.92
N VAL A 486 2.31 37.35 -1.29
CA VAL A 486 2.48 37.35 0.17
C VAL A 486 2.84 38.74 0.70
N LEU A 487 3.70 39.49 0.00
CA LEU A 487 4.08 40.86 0.37
C LEU A 487 2.90 41.84 0.35
N ASN A 488 1.90 41.56 -0.49
CA ASN A 488 0.68 42.36 -0.58
C ASN A 488 -0.37 42.02 0.48
N LEU A 489 -0.15 40.97 1.29
CA LEU A 489 -1.05 40.65 2.40
C LEU A 489 -0.87 41.59 3.60
N PRO A 490 -1.92 41.78 4.41
CA PRO A 490 -1.78 42.37 5.74
C PRO A 490 -0.80 41.57 6.59
N SER A 491 0.05 42.25 7.35
CA SER A 491 1.07 41.61 8.20
C SER A 491 2.08 40.75 7.44
N SER A 492 2.32 41.02 6.15
CA SER A 492 3.28 40.30 5.29
C SER A 492 4.68 40.20 5.90
N GLU A 493 5.13 41.24 6.61
CA GLU A 493 6.38 41.21 7.36
C GLU A 493 6.41 40.09 8.40
N ASN A 494 5.37 39.97 9.24
CA ASN A 494 5.30 38.91 10.25
C ASN A 494 5.24 37.52 9.60
N ILE A 495 4.49 37.38 8.50
CA ILE A 495 4.42 36.14 7.74
C ILE A 495 5.81 35.72 7.27
N LEU A 496 6.51 36.61 6.56
CA LEU A 496 7.83 36.34 6.01
C LEU A 496 8.87 36.13 7.11
N LEU A 497 8.88 36.95 8.16
CA LEU A 497 9.79 36.80 9.29
C LEU A 497 9.59 35.46 10.00
N SER A 498 8.34 34.99 10.17
CA SER A 498 8.06 33.68 10.77
C SER A 498 8.62 32.53 9.93
N MET A 499 8.62 32.68 8.61
CA MET A 499 9.20 31.70 7.69
C MET A 499 10.73 31.72 7.70
N ILE A 500 11.31 32.93 7.68
CA ILE A 500 12.77 33.14 7.67
C ILE A 500 13.38 32.66 8.98
N ARG A 501 12.76 33.01 10.12
CA ARG A 501 13.26 32.72 11.47
C ARG A 501 12.91 31.31 11.95
N ARG A 502 12.27 30.48 11.13
CA ARG A 502 11.87 29.13 11.53
C ARG A 502 13.11 28.31 11.88
N ASP A 503 13.38 28.19 13.18
CA ASP A 503 14.44 27.35 13.71
C ASP A 503 14.11 25.90 13.38
N ILE A 504 14.91 25.32 12.50
CA ILE A 504 14.86 23.88 12.28
C ILE A 504 15.81 23.29 13.30
N SER A 505 15.28 22.52 14.26
CA SER A 505 16.10 21.92 15.30
C SER A 505 16.99 20.82 14.71
N TYR A 506 18.16 21.19 14.19
CA TYR A 506 19.11 20.27 13.54
C TYR A 506 19.94 19.44 14.52
N SER A 507 19.66 19.52 15.83
CA SER A 507 20.37 18.73 16.84
C SER A 507 19.99 17.25 16.79
N GLN A 508 18.85 16.90 16.19
CA GLN A 508 18.31 15.53 16.18
C GLN A 508 18.44 14.79 14.84
N LEU A 509 18.97 15.42 13.78
CA LEU A 509 19.08 14.78 12.45
C LEU A 509 20.47 14.12 12.23
N PRO A 510 20.52 12.91 11.63
CA PRO A 510 21.76 12.26 11.20
C PRO A 510 22.60 13.16 10.28
N GLY A 511 23.93 13.09 10.40
CA GLY A 511 24.87 14.04 9.77
C GLY A 511 24.67 14.29 8.27
N PHE A 512 24.37 13.27 7.47
CA PHE A 512 24.14 13.45 6.02
C PHE A 512 22.80 14.13 5.69
N ILE A 513 21.76 13.93 6.51
CA ILE A 513 20.46 14.58 6.35
C ILE A 513 20.55 16.04 6.78
N LYS A 514 21.39 16.32 7.79
CA LYS A 514 21.69 17.67 8.28
C LYS A 514 22.35 18.54 7.21
N ASP A 515 23.37 18.03 6.53
CA ASP A 515 24.06 18.81 5.49
C ASP A 515 23.16 19.06 4.26
N TYR A 516 22.36 18.05 3.86
CA TYR A 516 21.44 18.17 2.73
C TYR A 516 20.29 19.15 2.99
N SER A 517 19.74 19.14 4.21
CA SER A 517 18.70 20.08 4.62
C SER A 517 19.23 21.52 4.71
N MET A 518 20.41 21.73 5.30
CA MET A 518 21.04 23.05 5.39
C MET A 518 21.31 23.67 4.01
N LEU A 519 21.82 22.89 3.05
CA LEU A 519 22.05 23.36 1.67
C LEU A 519 20.74 23.81 0.98
N ARG A 520 19.64 23.10 1.19
CA ARG A 520 18.34 23.48 0.61
C ARG A 520 17.77 24.74 1.22
N ILE A 521 17.95 24.91 2.53
CA ILE A 521 17.40 26.04 3.27
C ILE A 521 18.21 27.30 3.01
N SER A 522 19.54 27.19 2.93
CA SER A 522 20.38 28.30 2.49
C SER A 522 20.01 28.74 1.07
N GLN A 523 19.79 27.80 0.15
CA GLN A 523 19.34 28.14 -1.21
C GLN A 523 17.97 28.83 -1.23
N PHE A 524 17.01 28.36 -0.43
CA PHE A 524 15.71 29.03 -0.28
C PHE A 524 15.88 30.47 0.21
N LEU A 525 16.65 30.66 1.28
CA LEU A 525 16.90 31.98 1.86
C LEU A 525 17.64 32.92 0.87
N ILE A 526 18.59 32.40 0.09
CA ILE A 526 19.27 33.16 -0.97
C ILE A 526 18.29 33.60 -2.05
N ASN A 527 17.43 32.69 -2.52
CA ASN A 527 16.44 33.02 -3.54
C ASN A 527 15.44 34.07 -3.02
N MET A 528 14.94 33.89 -1.79
CA MET A 528 14.09 34.87 -1.10
C MET A 528 14.76 36.24 -1.02
N LYS A 529 16.04 36.28 -0.61
CA LYS A 529 16.81 37.53 -0.52
C LYS A 529 16.89 38.23 -1.86
N ASN A 530 17.27 37.51 -2.92
CA ASN A 530 17.42 38.08 -4.26
C ASN A 530 16.09 38.67 -4.78
N ILE A 531 14.97 38.00 -4.50
CA ILE A 531 13.63 38.46 -4.87
C ILE A 531 13.24 39.70 -4.06
N LEU A 532 13.47 39.69 -2.76
CA LEU A 532 13.19 40.84 -1.90
C LEU A 532 14.04 42.06 -2.28
N GLU A 533 15.32 41.86 -2.60
CA GLU A 533 16.22 42.92 -3.06
C GLU A 533 15.84 43.46 -4.44
N SER A 534 15.37 42.60 -5.36
CA SER A 534 14.88 43.04 -6.68
C SER A 534 13.58 43.83 -6.54
N TYR A 535 12.71 43.43 -5.61
CA TYR A 535 11.44 44.06 -5.35
C TYR A 535 11.60 45.39 -4.61
N LEU A 536 12.57 45.52 -3.70
CA LEU A 536 12.87 46.75 -2.94
C LEU A 536 13.07 47.98 -3.84
N LYS A 537 13.53 47.77 -5.10
CA LYS A 537 13.68 48.84 -6.11
C LYS A 537 12.37 49.33 -6.72
N LYS A 538 11.26 48.62 -6.50
CA LYS A 538 9.97 48.79 -7.19
C LYS A 538 8.82 49.19 -6.26
N VAL A 539 9.02 49.25 -4.94
CA VAL A 539 7.93 49.44 -3.95
C VAL A 539 7.94 50.83 -3.31
N ASP A 540 6.77 51.22 -2.79
CA ASP A 540 6.56 52.40 -1.95
C ASP A 540 7.40 52.40 -0.65
N GLU A 541 7.64 53.59 -0.09
CA GLU A 541 8.48 53.78 1.10
C GLU A 541 7.97 52.97 2.31
N ASN A 542 6.65 52.77 2.43
CA ASN A 542 6.05 52.03 3.55
C ASN A 542 6.36 50.52 3.51
N LYS A 543 6.41 49.89 2.33
CA LYS A 543 6.77 48.46 2.22
C LYS A 543 8.28 48.25 2.18
N GLN A 544 9.07 49.27 1.82
CA GLN A 544 10.53 49.18 1.80
C GLN A 544 11.12 48.79 3.17
N GLU A 545 10.59 49.34 4.27
CA GLU A 545 11.07 49.02 5.62
C GLU A 545 10.82 47.54 5.98
N SER A 546 9.61 47.04 5.75
CA SER A 546 9.26 45.63 5.99
C SER A 546 10.11 44.66 5.17
N ILE A 547 10.37 44.99 3.89
CA ILE A 547 11.24 44.18 3.02
C ILE A 547 12.68 44.21 3.56
N LEU A 548 13.17 45.37 3.96
CA LEU A 548 14.52 45.52 4.51
C LEU A 548 14.69 44.72 5.81
N ASN A 549 13.67 44.69 6.67
CA ASN A 549 13.65 43.86 7.88
C ASN A 549 13.71 42.37 7.54
N CYS A 550 12.97 41.92 6.51
CA CYS A 550 13.05 40.54 6.03
C CYS A 550 14.45 40.20 5.48
N VAL A 551 15.06 41.08 4.68
CA VAL A 551 16.41 40.90 4.14
C VAL A 551 17.46 40.82 5.26
N LYS A 552 17.35 41.68 6.29
CA LYS A 552 18.20 41.62 7.49
C LYS A 552 18.05 40.28 8.20
N ALA A 553 16.83 39.82 8.45
CA ALA A 553 16.56 38.53 9.09
C ALA A 553 17.11 37.35 8.27
N ILE A 554 17.05 37.42 6.94
CA ILE A 554 17.65 36.39 6.07
C ILE A 554 19.17 36.36 6.23
N ASN A 555 19.84 37.52 6.20
CA ASN A 555 21.30 37.60 6.37
C ASN A 555 21.73 37.06 7.75
N GLU A 556 20.98 37.40 8.81
CA GLU A 556 21.20 36.85 10.15
C GLU A 556 21.11 35.32 10.15
N GLN A 557 20.07 34.75 9.53
CA GLN A 557 19.90 33.30 9.46
C GLN A 557 20.97 32.62 8.62
N LEU A 558 21.31 33.15 7.45
CA LEU A 558 22.42 32.65 6.64
C LEU A 558 23.75 32.67 7.40
N SER A 559 24.02 33.71 8.20
CA SER A 559 25.22 33.77 9.03
C SER A 559 25.25 32.69 10.13
N LYS A 560 24.09 32.34 10.71
CA LYS A 560 23.98 31.22 11.66
C LYS A 560 24.31 29.91 10.96
N TYR A 561 23.79 29.69 9.76
CA TYR A 561 24.06 28.48 8.96
C TYR A 561 25.54 28.34 8.60
N GLU A 562 26.19 29.44 8.20
CA GLU A 562 27.62 29.46 7.88
C GLU A 562 28.47 29.10 9.11
N LYS A 563 28.15 29.64 10.29
CA LYS A 563 28.81 29.27 11.55
C LYS A 563 28.64 27.79 11.88
N ILE A 564 27.44 27.23 11.73
CA ILE A 564 27.17 25.81 11.99
C ILE A 564 27.94 24.91 11.02
N TYR A 565 27.99 25.28 9.73
CA TYR A 565 28.74 24.56 8.71
C TYR A 565 30.26 24.57 8.98
N HIS A 566 30.82 25.70 9.41
CA HIS A 566 32.23 25.76 9.81
C HIS A 566 32.53 24.92 11.06
N LEU A 567 31.61 24.88 12.03
CA LEU A 567 31.74 24.06 13.24
C LEU A 567 31.62 22.55 12.95
N SER A 568 30.77 22.13 12.01
CA SER A 568 30.66 20.72 11.61
C SER A 568 31.92 20.26 10.86
N LYS A 569 32.45 21.09 9.96
CA LYS A 569 33.70 20.83 9.22
C LYS A 569 34.92 20.67 10.14
N LYS A 570 34.96 21.35 11.30
CA LYS A 570 36.02 21.18 12.31
C LYS A 570 35.93 19.87 13.10
N ARG A 571 34.77 19.19 13.12
CA ARG A 571 34.53 17.98 13.93
C ARG A 571 34.63 16.66 13.16
N SER A 572 34.62 16.66 11.83
CA SER A 572 34.65 15.41 11.04
C SER A 572 36.06 15.05 10.55
N TYR A 573 36.61 13.93 11.01
CA TYR A 573 37.85 13.28 10.50
C TYR A 573 37.69 12.63 9.10
N LEU A 574 36.61 12.93 8.37
CA LEU A 574 36.27 12.34 7.08
C LEU A 574 36.66 13.27 5.91
N ASP A 575 37.94 13.59 5.82
CA ASP A 575 38.48 14.53 4.83
C ASP A 575 38.93 13.86 3.51
N ARG A 576 38.13 12.94 2.95
CA ARG A 576 38.51 12.22 1.70
C ARG A 576 37.43 12.09 0.62
N SER A 577 36.36 12.87 0.66
CA SER A 577 35.40 12.91 -0.46
C SER A 577 35.53 14.22 -1.27
N PRO A 578 35.86 14.16 -2.58
CA PRO A 578 36.00 15.33 -3.46
C PRO A 578 34.75 16.20 -3.61
N ILE A 579 33.58 15.71 -3.16
CA ILE A 579 32.29 16.43 -3.25
C ILE A 579 32.26 17.65 -2.31
N PHE A 580 33.03 17.64 -1.21
CA PHE A 580 32.94 18.65 -0.14
C PHE A 580 34.04 19.73 -0.18
N GLN A 581 34.89 19.73 -1.21
CA GLN A 581 36.03 20.65 -1.30
C GLN A 581 35.72 22.02 -1.94
N LYS A 582 34.49 22.29 -2.41
CA LYS A 582 34.15 23.61 -2.95
C LYS A 582 33.63 24.59 -1.87
N PRO A 583 34.18 25.82 -1.79
CA PRO A 583 33.65 26.85 -0.89
C PRO A 583 32.26 27.30 -1.36
N ILE A 584 31.32 27.32 -0.41
CA ILE A 584 29.87 27.58 -0.61
C ILE A 584 29.56 29.00 -1.13
N ILE A 585 30.54 29.92 -1.16
CA ILE A 585 30.29 31.37 -1.35
C ILE A 585 30.86 31.91 -2.66
N LYS A 586 30.76 31.16 -3.76
CA LYS A 586 30.91 31.77 -5.10
C LYS A 586 29.88 31.18 -6.07
N ASN A 587 28.89 32.01 -6.42
CA ASN A 587 27.94 31.93 -7.53
C ASN A 587 28.02 30.62 -8.34
N LEU A 588 27.17 29.65 -8.02
CA LEU A 588 26.95 28.49 -8.89
C LEU A 588 25.85 28.83 -9.93
N PRO A 589 26.10 28.69 -11.24
CA PRO A 589 25.08 28.79 -12.27
C PRO A 589 24.15 27.56 -12.28
N LEU A 590 22.88 27.76 -12.71
CA LEU A 590 21.81 26.74 -12.75
C LEU A 590 22.16 25.44 -13.51
N GLU A 591 23.13 25.47 -14.42
CA GLU A 591 23.46 24.35 -15.32
C GLU A 591 24.09 23.12 -14.62
N GLN A 592 24.64 23.28 -13.41
CA GLN A 592 25.31 22.18 -12.70
C GLN A 592 24.36 21.09 -12.16
N PHE A 593 23.06 21.40 -12.05
CA PHE A 593 22.03 20.48 -11.52
C PHE A 593 21.70 19.31 -12.46
N GLU A 594 21.81 19.48 -13.78
CA GLU A 594 21.54 18.40 -14.73
C GLU A 594 22.66 17.36 -14.73
N THR A 595 23.91 17.80 -14.62
CA THR A 595 25.09 16.92 -14.54
C THR A 595 25.12 16.06 -13.28
N ASP A 596 24.60 16.55 -12.15
CA ASP A 596 24.55 15.80 -10.90
C ASP A 596 23.36 14.82 -10.84
N LYS A 597 22.25 15.12 -11.53
CA LYS A 597 21.17 14.15 -11.80
C LYS A 597 21.66 12.99 -12.67
N VAL A 598 22.50 13.27 -13.67
CA VAL A 598 23.10 12.24 -14.53
C VAL A 598 24.06 11.35 -13.74
N LYS A 599 24.92 11.92 -12.89
CA LYS A 599 25.86 11.14 -12.04
C LYS A 599 25.15 10.34 -10.94
N ALA A 600 24.07 10.86 -10.34
CA ALA A 600 23.26 10.12 -9.38
C ALA A 600 22.50 8.94 -10.04
N LYS A 601 22.08 9.08 -11.30
CA LYS A 601 21.50 7.98 -12.11
C LYS A 601 22.54 6.89 -12.40
N THR A 602 23.78 7.25 -12.75
CA THR A 602 24.86 6.27 -12.97
C THR A 602 25.31 5.58 -11.67
N PHE A 603 25.22 6.25 -10.52
CA PHE A 603 25.55 5.66 -9.21
C PHE A 603 24.44 4.72 -8.69
N LYS A 604 23.16 5.06 -8.88
CA LYS A 604 22.01 4.18 -8.56
C LYS A 604 22.02 2.87 -9.37
N ALA A 605 22.59 2.88 -10.58
CA ALA A 605 22.74 1.69 -11.41
C ALA A 605 23.79 0.69 -10.90
N LYS A 606 24.77 1.13 -10.10
CA LYS A 606 25.93 0.31 -9.71
C LYS A 606 25.74 -0.49 -8.41
N TYR A 607 24.68 -0.19 -7.63
CA TYR A 607 24.37 -0.89 -6.37
C TYR A 607 22.85 -1.09 -6.19
N LYS A 608 22.23 -1.99 -6.98
CA LYS A 608 20.88 -2.50 -6.65
C LYS A 608 21.00 -3.56 -5.55
N ILE A 609 20.61 -3.20 -4.33
CA ILE A 609 20.43 -4.13 -3.20
C ILE A 609 19.09 -4.85 -3.40
N SER A 610 19.02 -6.14 -3.05
CA SER A 610 17.76 -6.90 -3.06
C SER A 610 16.84 -6.40 -1.94
N SER A 611 15.64 -5.92 -2.25
CA SER A 611 14.65 -5.47 -1.27
C SER A 611 13.55 -6.53 -1.07
N ARG A 612 12.91 -6.55 0.10
CA ARG A 612 11.68 -7.34 0.32
C ARG A 612 10.47 -6.52 -0.08
N CYS A 613 9.49 -7.14 -0.70
CA CYS A 613 8.18 -6.54 -0.93
C CYS A 613 7.50 -6.27 0.42
N ARG A 614 7.09 -5.02 0.69
CA ARG A 614 6.39 -4.67 1.93
C ARG A 614 5.02 -5.34 2.09
N PHE A 615 4.34 -5.66 0.98
CA PHE A 615 3.01 -6.25 1.01
C PHE A 615 3.00 -7.75 1.33
N CYS A 616 3.97 -8.52 0.84
CA CYS A 616 3.98 -9.98 1.01
C CYS A 616 5.27 -10.52 1.67
N GLY A 617 6.23 -9.65 1.98
CA GLY A 617 7.50 -9.99 2.63
C GLY A 617 8.52 -10.75 1.76
N LYS A 618 8.19 -11.11 0.52
CA LYS A 618 9.07 -11.89 -0.38
C LYS A 618 10.17 -11.03 -0.97
N MET A 619 11.35 -11.63 -1.18
CA MET A 619 12.50 -10.96 -1.79
C MET A 619 12.21 -10.61 -3.25
N ILE A 620 12.45 -9.36 -3.62
CA ILE A 620 12.40 -8.90 -5.01
C ILE A 620 13.82 -8.99 -5.58
N PRO A 621 14.04 -9.81 -6.64
CA PRO A 621 15.34 -9.97 -7.28
C PRO A 621 15.99 -8.63 -7.67
N LYS A 622 17.34 -8.58 -7.72
CA LYS A 622 18.10 -7.34 -7.95
C LYS A 622 17.82 -6.70 -9.32
N ASP A 623 17.46 -7.51 -10.31
CA ASP A 623 17.16 -7.14 -11.69
C ASP A 623 15.68 -6.78 -11.93
N LYS A 624 14.79 -7.04 -10.95
CA LYS A 624 13.34 -6.79 -11.08
C LYS A 624 12.88 -5.60 -10.26
N ASP A 625 11.93 -4.86 -10.83
CA ASP A 625 11.34 -3.65 -10.23
C ASP A 625 9.94 -3.93 -9.66
N PHE A 626 9.50 -5.19 -9.56
CA PHE A 626 8.26 -5.60 -8.93
C PHE A 626 8.36 -6.99 -8.28
N CYS A 627 7.55 -7.20 -7.25
CA CYS A 627 7.41 -8.48 -6.57
C CYS A 627 6.67 -9.46 -7.47
N GLU A 628 7.33 -10.56 -7.80
CA GLU A 628 6.75 -11.59 -8.67
C GLU A 628 5.58 -12.33 -8.00
N TRP A 629 5.49 -12.28 -6.67
CA TRP A 629 4.45 -12.98 -5.92
C TRP A 629 3.13 -12.19 -5.86
N CYS A 630 3.18 -10.87 -5.69
CA CYS A 630 1.97 -10.05 -5.49
C CYS A 630 1.83 -8.89 -6.49
N GLY A 631 2.76 -8.72 -7.43
CA GLY A 631 2.71 -7.71 -8.49
C GLY A 631 3.11 -6.28 -8.11
N HIS A 632 3.33 -5.99 -6.82
CA HIS A 632 3.71 -4.65 -6.33
C HIS A 632 5.10 -4.21 -6.81
N LYS A 633 5.24 -2.98 -7.31
CA LYS A 633 6.54 -2.48 -7.76
C LYS A 633 7.41 -2.04 -6.57
N LYS A 634 8.74 -2.15 -6.71
CA LYS A 634 9.72 -1.48 -5.84
C LYS A 634 9.55 0.04 -5.83
N SER A 635 9.00 0.63 -6.90
CA SER A 635 8.71 2.07 -6.96
C SER A 635 7.48 2.47 -6.15
N ASP A 636 6.61 1.51 -5.81
CA ASP A 636 5.46 1.76 -4.95
C ASP A 636 5.89 1.86 -3.47
N ASP A 637 7.20 1.68 -3.18
CA ASP A 637 7.81 1.86 -1.85
C ASP A 637 7.85 3.34 -1.39
N ASP A 638 7.60 4.29 -2.29
CA ASP A 638 7.50 5.74 -2.00
C ASP A 638 6.05 6.21 -1.71
N ASP A 639 5.04 5.41 -2.05
CA ASP A 639 3.64 5.71 -1.76
C ASP A 639 3.31 5.18 -0.35
N ARG A 640 3.36 6.09 0.64
CA ARG A 640 2.79 5.84 1.98
C ARG A 640 1.36 5.35 1.78
N GLY A 641 1.02 4.20 2.36
CA GLY A 641 -0.27 3.54 2.15
C GLY A 641 -1.45 4.53 2.05
N ASP A 642 -2.03 4.61 0.86
CA ASP A 642 -3.17 5.47 0.53
C ASP A 642 -4.48 4.91 1.10
N PHE A 643 -4.51 4.65 2.40
CA PHE A 643 -5.77 4.62 3.12
C PHE A 643 -6.14 6.07 3.44
N PHE A 644 -7.35 6.48 3.08
CA PHE A 644 -7.92 7.79 3.39
C PHE A 644 -8.65 7.68 4.75
N PRO A 645 -8.04 7.98 5.91
CA PRO A 645 -8.71 7.88 7.21
C PRO A 645 -9.67 9.05 7.47
N PHE A 646 -9.68 10.08 6.61
CA PHE A 646 -10.61 11.19 6.75
C PHE A 646 -11.82 10.96 5.85
N LEU A 647 -13.02 10.88 6.44
CA LEU A 647 -14.24 11.27 5.75
C LEU A 647 -14.04 12.74 5.34
N PHE A 648 -13.55 12.96 4.14
CA PHE A 648 -13.67 14.27 3.51
C PHE A 648 -15.16 14.43 3.28
N ILE A 649 -15.80 15.31 4.04
CA ILE A 649 -17.18 15.69 3.73
C ILE A 649 -17.09 16.49 2.43
N PHE A 650 -17.57 15.91 1.33
CA PHE A 650 -17.74 16.59 0.05
C PHE A 650 -18.91 17.54 0.19
N LYS A 651 -18.72 18.65 0.90
CA LYS A 651 -19.62 19.77 0.69
C LYS A 651 -19.24 20.39 -0.64
N PRO A 652 -20.13 20.43 -1.64
CA PRO A 652 -19.88 21.26 -2.80
C PRO A 652 -19.60 22.69 -2.32
N PRO A 653 -18.56 23.37 -2.84
CA PRO A 653 -18.44 24.80 -2.62
C PRO A 653 -19.71 25.45 -3.15
N GLY A 654 -20.39 26.23 -2.29
CA GLY A 654 -21.79 26.58 -2.44
C GLY A 654 -22.23 26.96 -3.86
N GLY A 655 -23.34 26.36 -4.29
CA GLY A 655 -24.00 26.66 -5.55
C GLY A 655 -25.22 25.78 -5.74
N GLY A 656 -26.36 26.21 -5.18
CA GLY A 656 -27.64 25.54 -5.35
C GLY A 656 -27.97 25.38 -6.84
N GLY A 657 -27.91 24.14 -7.31
CA GLY A 657 -28.24 23.75 -8.67
C GLY A 657 -29.01 22.44 -8.62
N SER A 658 -30.31 22.53 -8.34
CA SER A 658 -31.20 21.36 -8.22
C SER A 658 -31.08 20.43 -9.42
N MET A 659 -31.01 19.12 -9.17
CA MET A 659 -31.04 18.02 -10.13
C MET A 659 -32.41 17.86 -10.84
N LYS A 660 -32.99 18.95 -11.39
CA LYS A 660 -34.30 18.91 -12.06
C LYS A 660 -34.27 18.40 -13.51
N ALA A 661 -33.13 17.98 -14.05
CA ALA A 661 -33.00 17.70 -15.49
C ALA A 661 -33.12 16.23 -15.91
N VAL A 662 -33.13 15.24 -15.00
CA VAL A 662 -33.03 13.81 -15.40
C VAL A 662 -34.39 13.10 -15.49
N ALA A 663 -35.48 13.71 -15.00
CA ALA A 663 -36.81 13.06 -15.02
C ALA A 663 -37.65 13.29 -16.31
N LEU A 664 -37.16 14.02 -17.32
CA LEU A 664 -38.00 14.49 -18.44
C LEU A 664 -37.65 13.97 -19.85
N VAL A 665 -36.78 12.96 -19.98
CA VAL A 665 -36.40 12.40 -21.30
C VAL A 665 -37.03 11.03 -21.60
N HIS A 666 -37.85 10.47 -20.70
CA HIS A 666 -38.46 9.14 -20.91
C HIS A 666 -39.98 9.10 -21.16
N SER A 667 -40.62 10.23 -21.51
CA SER A 667 -42.06 10.28 -21.80
C SER A 667 -42.43 10.73 -23.23
N LYS A 668 -41.49 10.81 -24.18
CA LYS A 668 -41.77 11.28 -25.55
C LYS A 668 -41.53 10.31 -26.72
N GLU A 669 -41.32 9.01 -26.45
CA GLU A 669 -41.18 7.98 -27.52
C GLU A 669 -42.20 6.84 -27.45
N LYS A 670 -43.40 7.06 -26.90
CA LYS A 670 -44.55 6.15 -27.05
C LYS A 670 -45.85 6.88 -27.40
N ALA A 671 -45.78 7.67 -28.46
CA ALA A 671 -46.94 8.10 -29.23
C ALA A 671 -46.64 7.95 -30.74
N LEU A 672 -46.32 6.71 -31.13
CA LEU A 672 -46.63 6.06 -32.41
C LEU A 672 -46.30 4.57 -32.31
#